data_AF-A0A0Q4X3K6-F1
#
_entry.id   AF-A0A0Q4X3K6-F1
#
_cell.length_a   1.000
_cell.length_b   1.000
_cell.length_c   1.000
_cell.angle_alpha   90.00
_cell.angle_beta   90.00
_cell.angle_gamma   90.00
#
_symmetry.space_group_name_H-M   'P 1'
#
loop_
_entity.id
_entity.type
_entity.pdbx_description
1 polymer ?
#
loop_
_entity_poly.entity_id
_entity_poly.type
_entity_poly.pdbx_seq_one_letter_code
_entity_poly.pdbx_strand_id
1 'polypeptide(L)'
;MGATNWSRTPEENGFADSLIAANDGASSREFARSIRATMSGVRKLADDQGGALKSSGTGNTYRIRTYSGLVEVRAGVSFAFVPHQGNTGPVALEVDGLGSMPLLSRDGSPVPAGYIREGQIVRVFYDDASDAWRVEGLGGVANVDLVPSPENTLKGNAGDGTDDLPASTVRSLLDLDRVPNKSEEDLLASGPVAEEFAKRASLDAVDQARAAAIEAVRGGAPSSADTLSKLNALVGAKATPEQVDAAKADAIAAVRGSEPGVPGTLSELNTRKADRAELASLNAEVGGAVSEAKAAAGRSEMAAVAAALNGPIYETQAAGEAATATGVDFKCYGPAPYKEVQFRRRTASGSDPITATVASLRVADVETSAATSTTRLNEIAAEPVKELAIYFFGYKSFDVSGNSPAVILRQVDDVGNVTLGPIDPLAPVSARLDTLAEKVSDSFYWFGAKDVLATDLQPNGKAILLSIVDANGVPDVGVTLEREWRAGVMGGDAYAFDKDGRKVRLTATGDVLGARIRGASIEYDRAISGPGSRVSAKLYATTSISTAATELVVDVGLSQSLGVGNSGIPVLTTGPVFPGRALMWNAGVLTYGTDHNSVYLTNGVPNAPLPDANIETIVDCYEQHSETYMSAVAEYVTRPGKLPATSVTLEGAYGIGGVAIDKLQEGMFPFENAVKAVQRASLIAQILGLTLRVRLRLVHGESNVNSDLAYYKGQLVLMQDRFQARVRAVTGNPLQVVPMFICQMNSWTRSGTIRSAIPLAQHQAALENPGRIILVGSKYAFPYADTQHLTSVGYNKNGAQHGYVSDLYDKGGNTMPPDAVSAVVTGTSLAITFRDLPGTFQIDRTNIVDPGNDGVVWGDDKNGSVVSLVQGSAVHVAGTRTVTYQLSAVPTGTNPFLEIGLLGVLDAPAGAATGPRTCFRYDTGELDRFGEPLARYVVAHKIPVTINS
;
A
#
# COMPACT_ATOMS: atom_id res chain seq x y z
N MET A 1 -43.86 -8.00 3.37
CA MET A 1 -43.45 -7.57 4.71
C MET A 1 -42.03 -7.02 4.59
N GLY A 2 -41.45 -6.48 5.66
CA GLY A 2 -40.13 -5.84 5.63
C GLY A 2 -39.27 -6.27 6.81
N ALA A 3 -38.01 -5.85 6.81
CA ALA A 3 -37.03 -6.27 7.82
C ALA A 3 -37.44 -5.97 9.27
N THR A 4 -38.34 -5.00 9.47
CA THR A 4 -38.91 -4.66 10.77
C THR A 4 -39.81 -5.74 11.36
N ASN A 5 -40.30 -6.69 10.55
CA ASN A 5 -41.20 -7.77 10.97
C ASN A 5 -40.49 -9.12 11.05
N TRP A 6 -39.21 -9.20 10.69
CA TRP A 6 -38.43 -10.43 10.81
C TRP A 6 -38.18 -10.79 12.27
N SER A 7 -38.20 -12.09 12.55
CA SER A 7 -37.94 -12.66 13.87
C SER A 7 -36.44 -12.79 14.12
N ARG A 8 -36.07 -12.71 15.41
CA ARG A 8 -34.73 -13.07 15.90
C ARG A 8 -34.53 -14.59 15.98
N THR A 9 -35.60 -15.36 15.85
CA THR A 9 -35.62 -16.82 15.81
C THR A 9 -35.63 -17.28 14.35
N PRO A 10 -34.61 -18.01 13.87
CA PRO A 10 -34.50 -18.41 12.46
C PRO A 10 -35.74 -19.13 11.93
N GLU A 11 -36.33 -20.02 12.72
CA GLU A 11 -37.45 -20.89 12.35
C GLU A 11 -38.75 -20.11 12.08
N GLU A 12 -38.88 -18.90 12.65
CA GLU A 12 -40.06 -18.05 12.51
C GLU A 12 -40.00 -17.15 11.26
N ASN A 13 -38.80 -16.94 10.70
CA ASN A 13 -38.62 -16.07 9.53
C ASN A 13 -39.21 -16.65 8.24
N GLY A 14 -39.37 -17.97 8.18
CA GLY A 14 -40.08 -18.66 7.11
C GLY A 14 -41.56 -18.28 6.97
N PHE A 15 -42.16 -17.76 8.04
CA PHE A 15 -43.54 -17.29 8.09
C PHE A 15 -43.67 -15.77 8.18
N ALA A 16 -42.65 -15.09 8.71
CA ALA A 16 -42.63 -13.64 8.89
C ALA A 16 -42.56 -12.84 7.57
N ASP A 17 -42.05 -13.42 6.49
CA ASP A 17 -42.16 -12.86 5.15
C ASP A 17 -42.37 -13.94 4.09
N SER A 18 -43.61 -14.10 3.63
CA SER A 18 -43.96 -15.10 2.61
C SER A 18 -43.24 -14.92 1.26
N LEU A 19 -42.56 -13.78 1.04
CA LEU A 19 -41.73 -13.53 -0.14
C LEU A 19 -40.29 -14.04 0.02
N ILE A 20 -39.84 -14.30 1.24
CA ILE A 20 -38.53 -14.84 1.57
C ILE A 20 -38.73 -16.28 2.04
N ALA A 21 -38.58 -17.23 1.13
CA ALA A 21 -38.67 -18.66 1.45
C ALA A 21 -37.37 -19.12 2.16
N ALA A 22 -37.18 -18.66 3.40
CA ALA A 22 -36.10 -19.09 4.29
C ALA A 22 -36.53 -20.28 5.18
N ASN A 23 -37.34 -21.19 4.63
CA ASN A 23 -37.74 -22.42 5.30
C ASN A 23 -36.62 -23.45 5.20
N ASP A 24 -36.41 -24.23 6.24
CA ASP A 24 -35.51 -25.39 6.19
C ASP A 24 -35.97 -26.37 5.10
N GLY A 25 -35.05 -26.71 4.19
CA GLY A 25 -35.34 -27.56 3.03
C GLY A 25 -35.94 -26.83 1.82
N ALA A 26 -35.91 -25.49 1.78
CA ALA A 26 -36.33 -24.71 0.61
C ALA A 26 -35.60 -25.15 -0.67
N SER A 27 -36.31 -25.18 -1.79
CA SER A 27 -35.76 -25.66 -3.05
C SER A 27 -34.70 -24.70 -3.59
N SER A 28 -33.69 -25.22 -4.31
CA SER A 28 -32.67 -24.38 -4.97
C SER A 28 -33.26 -23.38 -5.98
N ARG A 29 -34.49 -23.63 -6.47
CA ARG A 29 -35.22 -22.74 -7.37
C ARG A 29 -35.76 -21.49 -6.68
N GLU A 30 -36.01 -21.56 -5.37
CA GLU A 30 -36.54 -20.44 -4.57
C GLU A 30 -35.43 -19.50 -4.10
N PHE A 31 -34.18 -19.97 -4.05
CA PHE A 31 -33.03 -19.24 -3.53
C PHE A 31 -32.84 -17.85 -4.19
N ALA A 32 -32.90 -17.78 -5.53
CA ALA A 32 -32.75 -16.51 -6.25
C ALA A 32 -33.91 -15.53 -5.97
N ARG A 33 -35.12 -16.04 -5.72
CA ARG A 33 -36.27 -15.21 -5.36
C ARG A 33 -36.12 -14.67 -3.93
N SER A 34 -35.69 -15.53 -2.99
CA SER A 34 -35.43 -15.15 -1.60
C SER A 34 -34.37 -14.04 -1.51
N ILE A 35 -33.24 -14.14 -2.23
CA ILE A 35 -32.20 -13.10 -2.24
C ILE A 35 -32.75 -11.75 -2.72
N ARG A 36 -33.51 -11.73 -3.82
CA ARG A 36 -34.09 -10.48 -4.35
C ARG A 36 -35.11 -9.87 -3.38
N ALA A 37 -35.91 -10.71 -2.72
CA ALA A 37 -36.85 -10.28 -1.70
C ALA A 37 -36.13 -9.69 -0.48
N THR A 38 -35.04 -10.32 -0.02
CA THR A 38 -34.18 -9.78 1.05
C THR A 38 -33.60 -8.41 0.66
N MET A 39 -33.04 -8.29 -0.55
CA MET A 39 -32.52 -7.01 -1.06
C MET A 39 -33.59 -5.91 -1.08
N SER A 40 -34.82 -6.25 -1.52
CA SER A 40 -35.95 -5.32 -1.49
C SER A 40 -36.34 -4.91 -0.06
N GLY A 41 -36.36 -5.86 0.88
CA GLY A 41 -36.65 -5.60 2.30
C GLY A 41 -35.62 -4.68 2.95
N VAL A 42 -34.33 -4.89 2.68
CA VAL A 42 -33.25 -4.02 3.17
C VAL A 42 -33.35 -2.61 2.57
N ARG A 43 -33.68 -2.50 1.28
CA ARG A 43 -33.86 -1.19 0.65
C ARG A 43 -35.00 -0.39 1.28
N LYS A 44 -36.14 -1.02 1.53
CA LYS A 44 -37.29 -0.38 2.19
C LYS A 44 -36.92 0.13 3.58
N LEU A 45 -36.18 -0.66 4.36
CA LEU A 45 -35.67 -0.23 5.67
C LEU A 45 -34.72 0.97 5.57
N ALA A 46 -33.81 0.96 4.58
CA ALA A 46 -32.91 2.08 4.36
C ALA A 46 -33.66 3.38 3.99
N ASP A 47 -34.71 3.28 3.17
CA ASP A 47 -35.55 4.42 2.80
C ASP A 47 -36.38 4.92 4.01
N ASP A 48 -36.89 4.02 4.85
CA ASP A 48 -37.60 4.36 6.09
C ASP A 48 -36.69 5.11 7.08
N GLN A 49 -35.42 4.71 7.20
CA GLN A 49 -34.45 5.37 8.10
C GLN A 49 -33.82 6.62 7.49
N GLY A 50 -33.78 6.72 6.16
CA GLY A 50 -33.08 7.76 5.40
C GLY A 50 -33.87 9.07 5.22
N GLY A 51 -35.10 9.16 5.70
CA GLY A 51 -35.93 10.37 5.59
C GLY A 51 -36.75 10.46 4.29
N ALA A 52 -36.91 9.35 3.56
CA ALA A 52 -37.71 9.32 2.34
C ALA A 52 -39.24 9.35 2.61
N LEU A 53 -39.66 9.18 3.87
CA LEU A 53 -41.05 9.19 4.29
C LEU A 53 -41.59 10.62 4.35
N LYS A 54 -42.80 10.84 3.82
CA LYS A 54 -43.52 12.11 3.95
C LYS A 54 -44.79 11.88 4.74
N SER A 55 -45.04 12.73 5.73
CA SER A 55 -46.28 12.67 6.50
C SER A 55 -47.47 13.23 5.71
N SER A 56 -48.67 12.85 6.16
CA SER A 56 -49.95 13.47 5.82
C SER A 56 -50.74 13.69 7.12
N GLY A 57 -51.99 14.18 7.06
CA GLY A 57 -52.84 14.36 8.24
C GLY A 57 -53.49 15.73 8.31
N THR A 58 -54.05 16.05 9.48
CA THR A 58 -54.70 17.34 9.76
C THR A 58 -54.36 17.77 11.18
N GLY A 59 -54.12 19.07 11.39
CA GLY A 59 -53.72 19.60 12.70
C GLY A 59 -52.37 19.04 13.18
N ASN A 60 -52.24 18.78 14.48
CA ASN A 60 -50.98 18.31 15.07
C ASN A 60 -50.82 16.77 15.04
N THR A 61 -51.58 16.07 14.19
CA THR A 61 -51.46 14.62 14.01
C THR A 61 -50.80 14.30 12.68
N TYR A 62 -49.60 13.73 12.73
CA TYR A 62 -48.84 13.28 11.57
C TYR A 62 -49.14 11.81 11.26
N ARG A 63 -49.47 11.51 10.02
CA ARG A 63 -49.71 10.15 9.51
C ARG A 63 -48.58 9.72 8.58
N ILE A 64 -47.95 8.60 8.89
CA ILE A 64 -46.84 8.02 8.13
C ILE A 64 -47.21 6.64 7.62
N ARG A 65 -46.84 6.36 6.37
CA ARG A 65 -46.82 5.01 5.82
C ARG A 65 -45.38 4.61 5.55
N THR A 66 -44.87 3.60 6.23
CA THR A 66 -43.51 3.12 6.00
C THR A 66 -43.48 2.26 4.73
N TYR A 67 -42.33 2.18 4.07
CA TYR A 67 -42.12 1.27 2.95
C TYR A 67 -42.03 -0.19 3.43
N SER A 68 -41.54 -0.42 4.65
CA SER A 68 -41.45 -1.75 5.26
C SER A 68 -42.81 -2.32 5.67
N GLY A 69 -43.80 -1.46 5.96
CA GLY A 69 -45.16 -1.85 6.34
C GLY A 69 -45.20 -2.46 7.74
N LEU A 70 -45.17 -1.61 8.76
CA LEU A 70 -45.18 -2.00 10.16
C LEU A 70 -46.55 -2.61 10.53
N VAL A 71 -46.53 -3.77 11.19
CA VAL A 71 -47.75 -4.49 11.62
C VAL A 71 -47.98 -4.44 13.12
N GLU A 72 -46.95 -4.12 13.90
CA GLU A 72 -46.98 -3.90 15.34
C GLU A 72 -45.92 -2.85 15.71
N VAL A 73 -46.17 -2.06 16.75
CA VAL A 73 -45.17 -1.13 17.28
C VAL A 73 -44.44 -1.80 18.44
N ARG A 74 -43.11 -1.82 18.40
CA ARG A 74 -42.25 -2.46 19.42
C ARG A 74 -41.03 -1.61 19.75
N ALA A 75 -40.48 -1.79 20.95
CA ALA A 75 -39.27 -1.08 21.38
C ALA A 75 -38.13 -1.25 20.35
N GLY A 76 -37.46 -0.13 20.01
CA GLY A 76 -36.36 -0.11 19.05
C GLY A 76 -36.75 0.11 17.58
N VAL A 77 -38.05 0.21 17.26
CA VAL A 77 -38.48 0.70 15.93
C VAL A 77 -38.13 2.18 15.79
N SER A 78 -37.41 2.53 14.74
CA SER A 78 -37.04 3.91 14.41
C SER A 78 -37.09 4.18 12.91
N PHE A 79 -37.46 5.40 12.55
CA PHE A 79 -37.50 5.88 11.16
C PHE A 79 -37.41 7.41 11.13
N ALA A 80 -37.23 7.97 9.94
CA ALA A 80 -37.20 9.42 9.73
C ALA A 80 -38.24 9.83 8.69
N PHE A 81 -38.87 10.98 8.91
CA PHE A 81 -39.88 11.50 8.00
C PHE A 81 -39.83 13.02 7.85
N VAL A 82 -40.42 13.51 6.78
CA VAL A 82 -40.61 14.93 6.49
C VAL A 82 -42.07 15.30 6.81
N PRO A 83 -42.31 16.24 7.75
CA PRO A 83 -43.63 16.71 8.11
C PRO A 83 -44.19 17.56 6.96
N HIS A 84 -45.48 17.37 6.65
CA HIS A 84 -46.18 18.15 5.62
C HIS A 84 -46.62 19.53 6.11
N GLN A 85 -46.54 19.78 7.42
CA GLN A 85 -46.84 21.05 8.05
C GLN A 85 -46.15 21.17 9.40
N GLY A 86 -45.93 22.39 9.89
CA GLY A 86 -45.40 22.62 11.23
C GLY A 86 -46.43 22.38 12.34
N ASN A 87 -45.97 22.11 13.56
CA ASN A 87 -46.87 21.91 14.69
C ASN A 87 -47.23 23.24 15.39
N THR A 88 -48.47 23.35 15.83
CA THR A 88 -49.01 24.53 16.55
C THR A 88 -49.30 24.23 18.02
N GLY A 89 -49.05 23.00 18.48
CA GLY A 89 -49.31 22.51 19.83
C GLY A 89 -48.80 21.08 20.00
N PRO A 90 -49.24 20.36 21.06
CA PRO A 90 -48.88 18.96 21.28
C PRO A 90 -49.21 18.09 20.07
N VAL A 91 -48.29 17.19 19.72
CA VAL A 91 -48.35 16.39 18.49
C VAL A 91 -48.59 14.92 18.76
N ALA A 92 -49.18 14.26 17.77
CA ALA A 92 -49.35 12.82 17.73
C ALA A 92 -48.83 12.26 16.40
N LEU A 93 -48.39 11.00 16.42
CA LEU A 93 -47.89 10.28 15.26
C LEU A 93 -48.67 8.96 15.10
N GLU A 94 -49.24 8.77 13.92
CA GLU A 94 -49.92 7.55 13.49
C GLU A 94 -49.09 6.89 12.39
N VAL A 95 -48.67 5.64 12.61
CA VAL A 95 -47.76 4.91 11.72
C VAL A 95 -48.47 3.66 11.21
N ASP A 96 -48.56 3.51 9.88
CA ASP A 96 -49.13 2.35 9.19
C ASP A 96 -50.54 1.94 9.66
N GLY A 97 -51.31 2.88 10.23
CA GLY A 97 -52.66 2.62 10.75
C GLY A 97 -52.71 1.92 12.12
N LEU A 98 -51.58 1.83 12.84
CA LEU A 98 -51.47 1.15 14.15
C LEU A 98 -51.99 1.99 15.34
N GLY A 99 -52.78 3.04 15.06
CA GLY A 99 -53.27 3.98 16.07
C GLY A 99 -52.39 5.23 16.20
N SER A 100 -52.99 6.31 16.68
CA SER A 100 -52.32 7.60 16.89
C SER A 100 -51.76 7.65 18.31
N MET A 101 -50.45 7.77 18.45
CA MET A 101 -49.74 7.86 19.74
C MET A 101 -49.13 9.24 19.95
N PRO A 102 -48.91 9.70 21.19
CA PRO A 102 -48.21 10.96 21.45
C PRO A 102 -46.82 10.98 20.82
N LEU A 103 -46.44 12.12 20.23
CA LEU A 103 -45.06 12.38 19.80
C LEU A 103 -44.43 13.35 20.81
N LEU A 104 -43.43 12.87 21.52
CA LEU A 104 -42.80 13.55 22.65
C LEU A 104 -41.36 13.91 22.32
N SER A 105 -40.84 14.92 23.03
CA SER A 105 -39.43 15.21 23.04
C SER A 105 -38.64 14.05 23.67
N ARG A 106 -37.32 14.06 23.45
CA ARG A 106 -36.39 13.05 23.97
C ARG A 106 -36.46 12.89 25.49
N ASP A 107 -36.80 13.96 26.20
CA ASP A 107 -36.77 14.05 27.67
C ASP A 107 -38.06 13.59 28.38
N GLY A 108 -39.12 13.24 27.65
CA GLY A 108 -40.42 12.99 28.29
C GLY A 108 -41.50 13.96 27.86
N SER A 109 -41.13 15.19 27.57
CA SER A 109 -42.07 16.32 27.54
C SER A 109 -42.86 16.44 26.23
N PRO A 110 -44.04 17.08 26.24
CA PRO A 110 -44.75 17.42 25.00
C PRO A 110 -43.90 18.30 24.10
N VAL A 111 -43.88 17.99 22.80
CA VAL A 111 -43.16 18.80 21.81
C VAL A 111 -43.78 20.21 21.74
N PRO A 112 -43.00 21.28 21.97
CA PRO A 112 -43.50 22.65 21.94
C PRO A 112 -44.03 23.06 20.56
N ALA A 113 -44.96 24.02 20.51
CA ALA A 113 -45.41 24.61 19.26
C ALA A 113 -44.24 25.21 18.46
N GLY A 114 -44.21 24.98 17.14
CA GLY A 114 -43.17 25.47 16.23
C GLY A 114 -41.86 24.68 16.24
N TYR A 115 -41.80 23.59 17.01
CA TYR A 115 -40.62 22.73 17.12
C TYR A 115 -40.47 21.75 15.93
N ILE A 116 -41.59 21.30 15.36
CA ILE A 116 -41.64 20.58 14.08
C ILE A 116 -42.05 21.59 13.01
N ARG A 117 -41.29 21.69 11.92
CA ARG A 117 -41.55 22.60 10.80
C ARG A 117 -41.66 21.83 9.49
N GLU A 118 -42.52 22.29 8.59
CA GLU A 118 -42.67 21.71 7.25
C GLU A 118 -41.32 21.59 6.54
N GLY A 119 -41.08 20.45 5.90
CA GLY A 119 -39.82 20.20 5.16
C GLY A 119 -38.63 19.75 6.01
N GLN A 120 -38.71 19.82 7.35
CA GLN A 120 -37.66 19.35 8.25
C GLN A 120 -37.56 17.81 8.27
N ILE A 121 -36.37 17.22 8.34
CA ILE A 121 -36.27 15.78 8.61
C ILE A 121 -36.39 15.55 10.12
N VAL A 122 -37.43 14.82 10.54
CA VAL A 122 -37.68 14.44 11.93
C VAL A 122 -37.39 12.95 12.07
N ARG A 123 -36.43 12.60 12.92
CA ARG A 123 -36.15 11.21 13.28
C ARG A 123 -36.87 10.84 14.56
N VAL A 124 -37.50 9.68 14.58
CA VAL A 124 -38.25 9.18 15.73
C VAL A 124 -37.91 7.74 16.08
N PHE A 125 -38.06 7.39 17.36
CA PHE A 125 -38.05 6.01 17.83
C PHE A 125 -39.21 5.76 18.79
N TYR A 126 -39.68 4.51 18.88
CA TYR A 126 -40.75 4.15 19.80
C TYR A 126 -40.22 3.83 21.20
N ASP A 127 -40.89 4.39 22.21
CA ASP A 127 -40.64 4.19 23.64
C ASP A 127 -41.82 3.42 24.27
N ASP A 128 -41.61 2.14 24.54
CA ASP A 128 -42.64 1.23 25.05
C ASP A 128 -43.06 1.55 26.49
N ALA A 129 -42.16 2.14 27.29
CA ALA A 129 -42.44 2.51 28.67
C ALA A 129 -43.45 3.66 28.79
N SER A 130 -43.53 4.52 27.77
CA SER A 130 -44.45 5.66 27.73
C SER A 130 -45.55 5.57 26.67
N ASP A 131 -45.59 4.46 25.91
CA ASP A 131 -46.53 4.23 24.80
C ASP A 131 -46.56 5.43 23.82
N ALA A 132 -45.36 5.91 23.46
CA ALA A 132 -45.18 7.15 22.72
C ALA A 132 -43.98 7.11 21.76
N TRP A 133 -44.02 7.97 20.74
CA TRP A 133 -42.88 8.23 19.86
C TRP A 133 -41.99 9.32 20.45
N ARG A 134 -40.67 9.14 20.35
CA ARG A 134 -39.65 10.08 20.81
C ARG A 134 -38.91 10.68 19.64
N VAL A 135 -38.73 12.00 19.63
CA VAL A 135 -37.87 12.68 18.64
C VAL A 135 -36.39 12.49 19.01
N GLU A 136 -35.58 12.02 18.07
CA GLU A 136 -34.14 11.82 18.22
C GLU A 136 -33.36 13.06 17.72
N GLY A 137 -32.78 13.83 18.64
CA GLY A 137 -31.60 14.67 18.34
C GLY A 137 -31.81 16.05 17.71
N LEU A 138 -32.97 16.70 17.84
CA LEU A 138 -33.14 18.09 17.38
C LEU A 138 -32.90 19.10 18.50
N GLY A 139 -31.63 19.43 18.79
CA GLY A 139 -31.30 20.62 19.57
C GLY A 139 -31.79 21.88 18.83
N GLY A 140 -32.45 22.79 19.55
CA GLY A 140 -33.15 23.95 18.96
C GLY A 140 -32.29 24.76 18.01
N VAL A 141 -32.70 24.78 16.74
CA VAL A 141 -32.17 25.67 15.70
C VAL A 141 -32.87 27.03 15.88
N ALA A 142 -32.11 28.12 16.00
CA ALA A 142 -32.66 29.46 16.27
C ALA A 142 -33.40 30.02 15.05
N ASN A 143 -34.35 30.94 15.28
CA ASN A 143 -35.26 31.44 14.24
C ASN A 143 -34.58 32.16 13.06
N VAL A 144 -33.31 32.56 13.20
CA VAL A 144 -32.52 33.16 12.11
C VAL A 144 -32.13 32.16 11.04
N ASP A 145 -32.09 30.86 11.36
CA ASP A 145 -31.68 29.80 10.43
C ASP A 145 -32.78 29.37 9.45
N LEU A 146 -33.99 29.94 9.54
CA LEU A 146 -35.12 29.54 8.69
C LEU A 146 -35.81 30.68 7.89
N VAL A 147 -35.24 31.89 7.88
CA VAL A 147 -35.53 32.88 6.82
C VAL A 147 -35.03 32.34 5.47
N PRO A 148 -35.81 32.35 4.38
CA PRO A 148 -35.30 31.97 3.06
C PRO A 148 -34.05 32.80 2.75
N SER A 149 -32.96 32.13 2.43
CA SER A 149 -31.74 32.80 1.94
C SER A 149 -32.12 33.69 0.74
N PRO A 150 -31.62 34.93 0.65
CA PRO A 150 -31.75 35.75 -0.55
C PRO A 150 -31.39 34.96 -1.81
N GLU A 151 -31.95 35.32 -2.97
CA GLU A 151 -31.61 34.66 -4.24
C GLU A 151 -30.09 34.59 -4.42
N ASN A 152 -29.58 33.41 -4.73
CA ASN A 152 -28.15 33.09 -4.89
C ASN A 152 -27.28 33.14 -3.62
N THR A 153 -27.83 32.88 -2.44
CA THR A 153 -27.02 32.58 -1.24
C THR A 153 -27.41 31.24 -0.61
N LEU A 154 -26.46 30.62 0.10
CA LEU A 154 -26.64 29.40 0.88
C LEU A 154 -26.36 29.71 2.34
N LYS A 155 -27.26 29.24 3.21
CA LYS A 155 -27.14 29.46 4.64
C LYS A 155 -25.93 28.75 5.23
N GLY A 156 -25.00 29.52 5.77
CA GLY A 156 -23.83 29.00 6.47
C GLY A 156 -24.22 28.58 7.89
N ASN A 157 -23.96 27.33 8.26
CA ASN A 157 -24.07 26.87 9.66
C ASN A 157 -22.72 27.02 10.37
N ALA A 158 -22.19 28.24 10.38
CA ALA A 158 -21.12 28.63 11.29
C ALA A 158 -21.81 29.21 12.52
N GLY A 159 -21.59 28.63 13.70
CA GLY A 159 -22.40 28.84 14.91
C GLY A 159 -22.45 30.27 15.52
N ASP A 160 -22.22 31.33 14.76
CA ASP A 160 -22.40 32.74 15.13
C ASP A 160 -23.55 33.44 14.37
N GLY A 161 -24.13 32.81 13.34
CA GLY A 161 -25.40 33.21 12.72
C GLY A 161 -25.40 34.58 12.03
N THR A 162 -24.28 35.06 11.48
CA THR A 162 -24.24 36.42 10.91
C THR A 162 -23.92 36.60 9.43
N ASP A 163 -23.49 35.61 8.64
CA ASP A 163 -23.30 35.82 7.19
C ASP A 163 -23.77 34.64 6.31
N ASP A 164 -24.79 34.88 5.48
CA ASP A 164 -25.18 33.98 4.39
C ASP A 164 -24.07 33.96 3.32
N LEU A 165 -23.64 32.76 2.93
CA LEU A 165 -22.57 32.62 1.93
C LEU A 165 -23.13 32.84 0.52
N PRO A 166 -22.54 33.72 -0.31
CA PRO A 166 -22.90 33.80 -1.71
C PRO A 166 -22.70 32.45 -2.42
N ALA A 167 -23.63 32.07 -3.29
CA ALA A 167 -23.57 30.81 -4.03
C ALA A 167 -22.28 30.69 -4.88
N SER A 168 -21.68 31.81 -5.28
CA SER A 168 -20.37 31.87 -5.92
C SER A 168 -19.24 31.42 -4.99
N THR A 169 -19.27 31.82 -3.72
CA THR A 169 -18.30 31.41 -2.70
C THR A 169 -18.42 29.92 -2.38
N VAL A 170 -19.65 29.39 -2.32
CA VAL A 170 -19.88 27.96 -2.12
C VAL A 170 -19.50 27.13 -3.34
N ARG A 171 -19.72 27.64 -4.57
CA ARG A 171 -19.24 26.99 -5.79
C ARG A 171 -17.71 26.88 -5.86
N SER A 172 -17.01 27.88 -5.34
CA SER A 172 -15.55 27.84 -5.20
C SER A 172 -15.06 26.94 -4.06
N LEU A 173 -15.81 26.82 -2.95
CA LEU A 173 -15.44 25.99 -1.79
C LEU A 173 -15.74 24.50 -1.98
N LEU A 174 -16.80 24.16 -2.72
CA LEU A 174 -17.18 22.79 -3.07
C LEU A 174 -16.57 22.32 -4.40
N ASP A 175 -15.72 23.14 -5.03
CA ASP A 175 -15.11 22.87 -6.34
C ASP A 175 -16.16 22.57 -7.45
N LEU A 176 -17.36 23.16 -7.32
CA LEU A 176 -18.51 22.96 -8.22
C LEU A 176 -18.37 23.76 -9.53
N ASP A 177 -17.47 24.74 -9.61
CA ASP A 177 -17.17 25.45 -10.87
C ASP A 177 -16.28 24.66 -11.83
N ARG A 178 -15.89 23.41 -11.49
CA ARG A 178 -15.14 22.55 -12.42
C ARG A 178 -15.99 21.74 -13.38
N VAL A 179 -17.32 21.77 -13.29
CA VAL A 179 -18.19 21.11 -14.28
C VAL A 179 -19.41 21.99 -14.57
N PRO A 180 -19.51 22.60 -15.76
CA PRO A 180 -20.74 23.24 -16.19
C PRO A 180 -21.85 22.18 -16.26
N ASN A 181 -23.03 22.51 -15.71
CA ASN A 181 -24.25 21.71 -15.86
C ASN A 181 -24.47 21.38 -17.33
N LYS A 182 -24.31 20.10 -17.63
CA LYS A 182 -24.56 19.50 -18.94
C LYS A 182 -25.92 18.80 -18.86
N SER A 183 -26.76 18.99 -19.88
CA SER A 183 -28.09 18.34 -19.99
C SER A 183 -27.99 16.81 -19.91
N GLU A 184 -29.10 16.09 -19.74
CA GLU A 184 -29.10 14.62 -19.73
C GLU A 184 -28.54 14.01 -21.04
N GLU A 185 -28.75 14.70 -22.17
CA GLU A 185 -28.09 14.42 -23.46
C GLU A 185 -26.58 14.71 -23.42
N ASP A 186 -26.14 15.78 -22.74
CA ASP A 186 -24.72 16.09 -22.58
C ASP A 186 -24.00 15.18 -21.56
N LEU A 187 -24.72 14.65 -20.56
CA LEU A 187 -24.21 13.67 -19.60
C LEU A 187 -24.00 12.30 -20.25
N LEU A 188 -24.88 11.92 -21.20
CA LEU A 188 -24.69 10.76 -22.07
C LEU A 188 -23.56 10.97 -23.10
N ALA A 189 -23.16 12.22 -23.37
CA ALA A 189 -22.07 12.55 -24.29
C ALA A 189 -20.72 12.83 -23.60
N SER A 190 -20.68 13.11 -22.28
CA SER A 190 -19.43 13.55 -21.62
C SER A 190 -19.12 12.92 -20.25
N GLY A 191 -19.76 11.82 -19.89
CA GLY A 191 -19.40 11.04 -18.69
C GLY A 191 -18.42 9.88 -18.96
N PRO A 192 -17.90 9.20 -17.92
CA PRO A 192 -17.04 8.01 -18.06
C PRO A 192 -17.69 6.88 -18.87
N VAL A 193 -19.03 6.80 -18.83
CA VAL A 193 -19.82 5.86 -19.64
C VAL A 193 -19.80 6.27 -21.12
N ALA A 194 -19.89 7.56 -21.43
CA ALA A 194 -19.75 8.10 -22.78
C ALA A 194 -18.31 7.95 -23.31
N GLU A 195 -17.29 8.12 -22.45
CA GLU A 195 -15.90 7.82 -22.80
C GLU A 195 -15.66 6.34 -23.05
N GLU A 196 -16.32 5.45 -22.31
CA GLU A 196 -16.20 4.01 -22.52
C GLU A 196 -17.01 3.53 -23.73
N PHE A 197 -18.16 4.15 -24.02
CA PHE A 197 -18.90 3.96 -25.28
C PHE A 197 -18.20 4.62 -26.47
N ALA A 198 -17.51 5.75 -26.30
CA ALA A 198 -16.70 6.39 -27.34
C ALA A 198 -15.38 5.65 -27.58
N LYS A 199 -14.78 5.04 -26.55
CA LYS A 199 -13.66 4.09 -26.68
C LYS A 199 -14.10 2.80 -27.36
N ARG A 200 -15.29 2.29 -27.06
CA ARG A 200 -15.86 1.14 -27.77
C ARG A 200 -16.23 1.47 -29.21
N ALA A 201 -16.83 2.64 -29.46
CA ALA A 201 -17.13 3.12 -30.81
C ALA A 201 -15.87 3.44 -31.60
N SER A 202 -14.80 3.92 -30.95
CA SER A 202 -13.50 4.12 -31.60
C SER A 202 -12.77 2.79 -31.82
N LEU A 203 -12.91 1.80 -30.93
CA LEU A 203 -12.44 0.43 -31.16
C LEU A 203 -13.18 -0.25 -32.31
N ASP A 204 -14.51 -0.12 -32.38
CA ASP A 204 -15.33 -0.66 -33.48
C ASP A 204 -15.01 0.05 -34.81
N ALA A 205 -14.76 1.37 -34.79
CA ALA A 205 -14.32 2.12 -35.97
C ALA A 205 -12.89 1.75 -36.40
N VAL A 206 -11.99 1.48 -35.45
CA VAL A 206 -10.63 0.98 -35.71
C VAL A 206 -10.70 -0.44 -36.28
N ASP A 207 -11.55 -1.31 -35.75
CA ASP A 207 -11.73 -2.68 -36.24
C ASP A 207 -12.43 -2.72 -37.62
N GLN A 208 -13.37 -1.81 -37.89
CA GLN A 208 -13.96 -1.64 -39.22
C GLN A 208 -12.96 -1.05 -40.24
N ALA A 209 -12.16 -0.06 -39.85
CA ALA A 209 -11.10 0.50 -40.71
C ALA A 209 -9.98 -0.52 -40.96
N ARG A 210 -9.65 -1.33 -39.96
CA ARG A 210 -8.74 -2.49 -40.05
C ARG A 210 -9.28 -3.53 -41.03
N ALA A 211 -10.56 -3.90 -40.93
CA ALA A 211 -11.19 -4.84 -41.85
C ALA A 211 -11.23 -4.31 -43.29
N ALA A 212 -11.55 -3.02 -43.48
CA ALA A 212 -11.56 -2.37 -44.79
C ALA A 212 -10.17 -2.23 -45.42
N ALA A 213 -9.13 -1.95 -44.62
CA ALA A 213 -7.75 -1.89 -45.08
C ALA A 213 -7.23 -3.28 -45.50
N ILE A 214 -7.57 -4.34 -44.73
CA ILE A 214 -7.24 -5.72 -45.08
C ILE A 214 -7.94 -6.17 -46.38
N GLU A 215 -9.20 -5.77 -46.58
CA GLU A 215 -9.95 -5.99 -47.82
C GLU A 215 -9.35 -5.23 -49.02
N ALA A 216 -9.00 -3.95 -48.85
CA ALA A 216 -8.40 -3.15 -49.91
C ALA A 216 -7.00 -3.66 -50.35
N VAL A 217 -6.22 -4.17 -49.40
CA VAL A 217 -4.92 -4.84 -49.68
C VAL A 217 -5.13 -6.18 -50.38
N ARG A 218 -6.16 -6.96 -49.99
CA ARG A 218 -6.54 -8.20 -50.69
C ARG A 218 -7.13 -7.97 -52.08
N GLY A 219 -7.74 -6.81 -52.32
CA GLY A 219 -8.34 -6.40 -53.59
C GLY A 219 -7.37 -5.82 -54.64
N GLY A 220 -6.08 -5.70 -54.32
CA GLY A 220 -5.04 -5.37 -55.31
C GLY A 220 -4.98 -3.91 -55.78
N ALA A 221 -5.44 -2.93 -54.99
CA ALA A 221 -5.33 -1.51 -55.36
C ALA A 221 -3.97 -0.90 -54.95
N PRO A 222 -3.15 -0.37 -55.88
CA PRO A 222 -1.92 0.32 -55.55
C PRO A 222 -2.13 1.83 -55.53
N SER A 223 -1.98 2.47 -54.37
CA SER A 223 -1.21 3.71 -54.18
C SER A 223 -1.38 4.22 -52.75
N SER A 224 -0.23 4.49 -52.13
CA SER A 224 -0.04 4.87 -50.72
C SER A 224 -0.79 6.11 -50.26
N ALA A 225 -1.31 6.95 -51.16
CA ALA A 225 -1.94 8.23 -50.82
C ALA A 225 -3.36 8.08 -50.22
N ASP A 226 -4.19 7.16 -50.73
CA ASP A 226 -5.56 6.99 -50.24
C ASP A 226 -5.58 6.27 -48.89
N THR A 227 -4.65 5.34 -48.68
CA THR A 227 -4.41 4.68 -47.39
C THR A 227 -3.85 5.67 -46.36
N LEU A 228 -2.89 6.54 -46.72
CA LEU A 228 -2.40 7.59 -45.81
C LEU A 228 -3.47 8.63 -45.49
N SER A 229 -4.32 9.02 -46.45
CA SER A 229 -5.41 9.97 -46.23
C SER A 229 -6.44 9.42 -45.23
N LYS A 230 -6.77 8.12 -45.34
CA LYS A 230 -7.66 7.42 -44.41
C LYS A 230 -7.00 7.18 -43.04
N LEU A 231 -5.69 6.92 -42.99
CA LEU A 231 -4.93 6.81 -41.72
C LEU A 231 -4.79 8.17 -41.01
N ASN A 232 -4.62 9.26 -41.77
CA ASN A 232 -4.58 10.62 -41.23
C ASN A 232 -5.97 11.08 -40.75
N ALA A 233 -7.05 10.61 -41.36
CA ALA A 233 -8.40 10.83 -40.85
C ALA A 233 -8.65 10.14 -39.48
N LEU A 234 -7.97 9.02 -39.20
CA LEU A 234 -7.99 8.32 -37.90
C LEU A 234 -7.26 9.09 -36.78
N VAL A 235 -6.29 9.97 -37.11
CA VAL A 235 -5.60 10.84 -36.14
C VAL A 235 -6.53 11.94 -35.60
N GLY A 236 -7.64 12.24 -36.27
CA GLY A 236 -8.66 13.18 -35.81
C GLY A 236 -9.53 12.66 -34.65
N ALA A 237 -9.45 11.39 -34.27
CA ALA A 237 -10.34 10.75 -33.31
C ALA A 237 -9.60 10.18 -32.08
N LYS A 238 -8.94 11.03 -31.29
CA LYS A 238 -8.45 10.74 -29.90
C LYS A 238 -7.76 9.37 -29.66
N ALA A 239 -7.11 8.76 -30.65
CA ALA A 239 -6.35 7.52 -30.47
C ALA A 239 -5.02 7.80 -29.75
N THR A 240 -4.59 6.91 -28.85
CA THR A 240 -3.30 7.09 -28.16
C THR A 240 -2.12 6.77 -29.10
N PRO A 241 -0.93 7.35 -28.87
CA PRO A 241 0.26 7.09 -29.70
C PRO A 241 0.58 5.59 -29.84
N GLU A 242 0.43 4.80 -28.78
CA GLU A 242 0.66 3.35 -28.84
C GLU A 242 -0.32 2.61 -29.76
N GLN A 243 -1.57 3.07 -29.85
CA GLN A 243 -2.59 2.47 -30.72
C GLN A 243 -2.31 2.75 -32.20
N VAL A 244 -1.82 3.96 -32.51
CA VAL A 244 -1.40 4.34 -33.86
C VAL A 244 -0.14 3.57 -34.29
N ASP A 245 0.80 3.35 -33.37
CA ASP A 245 2.04 2.61 -33.65
C ASP A 245 1.79 1.11 -33.83
N ALA A 246 0.85 0.53 -33.09
CA ALA A 246 0.42 -0.87 -33.29
C ALA A 246 -0.26 -1.06 -34.67
N ALA A 247 -1.17 -0.16 -35.06
CA ALA A 247 -1.84 -0.22 -36.36
C ALA A 247 -0.86 -0.04 -37.53
N LYS A 248 0.16 0.81 -37.38
CA LYS A 248 1.26 0.95 -38.35
C LYS A 248 2.09 -0.33 -38.48
N ALA A 249 2.43 -0.96 -37.36
CA ALA A 249 3.22 -2.19 -37.36
C ALA A 249 2.50 -3.33 -38.11
N ASP A 250 1.19 -3.47 -37.91
CA ASP A 250 0.38 -4.50 -38.55
C ASP A 250 0.13 -4.23 -40.05
N ALA A 251 -0.08 -2.96 -40.45
CA ALA A 251 -0.17 -2.60 -41.86
C ALA A 251 1.15 -2.85 -42.61
N ILE A 252 2.29 -2.56 -41.97
CA ILE A 252 3.62 -2.89 -42.51
C ILE A 252 3.82 -4.41 -42.62
N ALA A 253 3.31 -5.19 -41.64
CA ALA A 253 3.36 -6.65 -41.70
C ALA A 253 2.48 -7.24 -42.81
N ALA A 254 1.30 -6.65 -43.07
CA ALA A 254 0.41 -7.06 -44.15
C ALA A 254 0.99 -6.78 -45.54
N VAL A 255 1.65 -5.63 -45.73
CA VAL A 255 2.37 -5.30 -46.98
C VAL A 255 3.52 -6.30 -47.20
N ARG A 256 4.28 -6.63 -46.14
CA ARG A 256 5.37 -7.62 -46.19
C ARG A 256 4.90 -9.06 -46.47
N GLY A 257 3.66 -9.40 -46.12
CA GLY A 257 3.08 -10.72 -46.35
C GLY A 257 2.46 -10.92 -47.75
N SER A 258 2.42 -9.88 -48.59
CA SER A 258 1.72 -9.90 -49.88
C SER A 258 2.62 -10.14 -51.11
N GLU A 259 3.94 -10.26 -50.97
CA GLU A 259 4.82 -10.59 -52.10
C GLU A 259 5.05 -12.11 -52.23
N PRO A 260 4.59 -12.77 -53.33
CA PRO A 260 4.94 -14.16 -53.61
C PRO A 260 6.39 -14.20 -54.12
N GLY A 261 7.20 -15.09 -53.54
CA GLY A 261 8.66 -15.09 -53.69
C GLY A 261 9.22 -15.36 -55.09
N VAL A 262 10.50 -14.96 -55.27
CA VAL A 262 11.61 -15.55 -56.05
C VAL A 262 12.86 -14.62 -55.88
N PRO A 263 14.12 -15.10 -55.96
CA PRO A 263 15.27 -14.51 -55.26
C PRO A 263 16.14 -13.53 -56.07
N GLY A 264 16.55 -12.45 -55.39
CA GLY A 264 17.91 -11.89 -55.35
C GLY A 264 18.55 -11.40 -56.66
N THR A 265 18.41 -10.11 -56.97
CA THR A 265 19.39 -9.40 -57.81
C THR A 265 19.87 -8.09 -57.19
N LEU A 266 21.14 -7.74 -57.43
CA LEU A 266 21.83 -6.57 -56.88
C LEU A 266 21.19 -5.21 -57.27
N SER A 267 20.36 -5.21 -58.32
CA SER A 267 19.57 -4.06 -58.76
C SER A 267 18.53 -3.65 -57.71
N GLU A 268 17.90 -4.62 -57.04
CA GLU A 268 16.84 -4.37 -56.04
C GLU A 268 17.42 -3.91 -54.69
N LEU A 269 18.69 -4.23 -54.39
CA LEU A 269 19.37 -3.74 -53.20
C LEU A 269 19.63 -2.22 -53.28
N ASN A 270 19.77 -1.68 -54.50
CA ASN A 270 19.94 -0.25 -54.73
C ASN A 270 18.60 0.49 -54.67
N THR A 271 17.50 -0.12 -55.12
CA THR A 271 16.13 0.43 -54.93
C THR A 271 15.77 0.49 -53.45
N ARG A 272 16.10 -0.54 -52.66
CA ARG A 272 15.89 -0.56 -51.20
C ARG A 272 16.71 0.49 -50.41
N LYS A 273 17.81 1.00 -50.98
CA LYS A 273 18.55 2.14 -50.40
C LYS A 273 17.87 3.48 -50.69
N ALA A 274 17.22 3.62 -51.85
CA ALA A 274 16.41 4.80 -52.17
C ALA A 274 15.17 4.86 -51.28
N ASP A 275 14.49 3.72 -51.08
CA ASP A 275 13.28 3.64 -50.23
C ASP A 275 13.58 3.96 -48.75
N ARG A 276 14.78 3.62 -48.26
CA ARG A 276 15.22 3.98 -46.89
C ARG A 276 15.51 5.47 -46.72
N ALA A 277 16.02 6.13 -47.76
CA ALA A 277 16.24 7.58 -47.74
C ALA A 277 14.91 8.33 -47.80
N GLU A 278 13.96 7.82 -48.58
CA GLU A 278 12.60 8.36 -48.67
C GLU A 278 11.83 8.15 -47.35
N LEU A 279 11.96 6.98 -46.70
CA LEU A 279 11.39 6.73 -45.36
C LEU A 279 11.98 7.66 -44.27
N ALA A 280 13.28 7.98 -44.37
CA ALA A 280 13.92 8.89 -43.43
C ALA A 280 13.47 10.35 -43.65
N SER A 281 13.27 10.75 -44.90
CA SER A 281 12.66 12.04 -45.26
C SER A 281 11.23 12.15 -44.74
N LEU A 282 10.43 11.09 -44.92
CA LEU A 282 9.03 11.04 -44.46
C LEU A 282 8.92 11.13 -42.93
N ASN A 283 9.81 10.46 -42.19
CA ASN A 283 9.84 10.53 -40.74
C ASN A 283 10.24 11.92 -40.21
N ALA A 284 11.13 12.63 -40.91
CA ALA A 284 11.52 13.99 -40.55
C ALA A 284 10.38 15.00 -40.81
N GLU A 285 9.66 14.85 -41.92
CA GLU A 285 8.53 15.70 -42.30
C GLU A 285 7.33 15.51 -41.35
N VAL A 286 7.05 14.26 -40.96
CA VAL A 286 6.02 13.94 -39.95
C VAL A 286 6.40 14.48 -38.57
N GLY A 287 7.69 14.40 -38.18
CA GLY A 287 8.17 14.97 -36.91
C GLY A 287 8.04 16.49 -36.86
N GLY A 288 8.27 17.18 -37.98
CA GLY A 288 8.06 18.62 -38.13
C GLY A 288 6.59 19.02 -37.98
N ALA A 289 5.69 18.36 -38.71
CA ALA A 289 4.25 18.65 -38.70
C ALA A 289 3.62 18.43 -37.32
N VAL A 290 4.05 17.42 -36.57
CA VAL A 290 3.57 17.15 -35.19
C VAL A 290 4.02 18.25 -34.22
N SER A 291 5.23 18.79 -34.41
CA SER A 291 5.76 19.87 -33.58
C SER A 291 5.05 21.19 -33.85
N GLU A 292 4.72 21.46 -35.11
CA GLU A 292 4.00 22.65 -35.55
C GLU A 292 2.54 22.65 -35.11
N ALA A 293 1.89 21.47 -35.13
CA ALA A 293 0.53 21.29 -34.61
C ALA A 293 0.44 21.52 -33.09
N LYS A 294 1.46 21.09 -32.32
CA LYS A 294 1.55 21.37 -30.88
C LYS A 294 1.72 22.87 -30.59
N ALA A 295 2.53 23.56 -31.39
CA ALA A 295 2.71 25.00 -31.26
C ALA A 295 1.44 25.79 -31.66
N ALA A 296 0.69 25.33 -32.66
CA ALA A 296 -0.57 25.93 -33.06
C ALA A 296 -1.68 25.76 -32.01
N ALA A 297 -1.76 24.59 -31.37
CA ALA A 297 -2.69 24.34 -30.26
C ALA A 297 -2.43 25.27 -29.06
N GLY A 298 -1.15 25.43 -28.67
CA GLY A 298 -0.76 26.36 -27.59
C GLY A 298 -1.06 27.83 -27.91
N ARG A 299 -0.94 28.26 -29.18
CA ARG A 299 -1.31 29.61 -29.63
C ARG A 299 -2.82 29.86 -29.58
N SER A 300 -3.64 28.85 -29.86
CA SER A 300 -5.11 28.97 -29.82
C SER A 300 -5.66 29.06 -28.39
N GLU A 301 -5.05 28.35 -27.43
CA GLU A 301 -5.42 28.44 -26.01
C GLU A 301 -5.02 29.79 -25.41
N MET A 302 -3.86 30.34 -25.77
CA MET A 302 -3.46 31.69 -25.31
C MET A 302 -4.34 32.81 -25.87
N ALA A 303 -4.82 32.70 -27.11
CA ALA A 303 -5.73 33.67 -27.71
C ALA A 303 -7.12 33.67 -27.03
N ALA A 304 -7.60 32.51 -26.60
CA ALA A 304 -8.85 32.38 -25.84
C ALA A 304 -8.73 32.98 -24.42
N VAL A 305 -7.56 32.83 -23.78
CA VAL A 305 -7.28 33.41 -22.45
C VAL A 305 -7.11 34.94 -22.50
N ALA A 306 -6.48 35.48 -23.55
CA ALA A 306 -6.36 36.92 -23.77
C ALA A 306 -7.71 37.60 -24.05
N ALA A 307 -8.64 36.89 -24.73
CA ALA A 307 -10.00 37.38 -24.95
C ALA A 307 -10.85 37.37 -23.67
N ALA A 308 -10.63 36.40 -22.77
CA ALA A 308 -11.33 36.32 -21.47
C ALA A 308 -10.86 37.39 -20.47
N LEU A 309 -9.63 37.90 -20.59
CA LEU A 309 -9.06 38.94 -19.72
C LEU A 309 -9.43 40.37 -20.12
N ASN A 310 -10.03 40.59 -21.29
CA ASN A 310 -10.41 41.91 -21.82
C ASN A 310 -11.94 42.17 -21.85
N GLY A 311 -12.75 41.40 -21.12
CA GLY A 311 -14.20 41.59 -21.01
C GLY A 311 -14.61 42.67 -19.97
N PRO A 312 -15.65 43.49 -20.21
CA PRO A 312 -15.86 44.76 -19.50
C PRO A 312 -16.76 44.63 -18.27
N ILE A 313 -16.26 44.98 -17.08
CA ILE A 313 -17.11 45.36 -15.94
C ILE A 313 -16.45 46.51 -15.19
N TYR A 314 -16.75 47.75 -15.60
CA TYR A 314 -17.07 48.83 -14.66
C TYR A 314 -18.08 49.73 -15.38
N GLU A 315 -19.33 49.70 -14.91
CA GLU A 315 -20.28 50.77 -15.19
C GLU A 315 -19.72 52.08 -14.60
N THR A 316 -19.73 53.11 -15.45
CA THR A 316 -19.50 54.49 -15.09
C THR A 316 -20.51 54.97 -14.06
N GLN A 317 -20.05 55.43 -12.90
CA GLN A 317 -20.73 56.50 -12.15
C GLN A 317 -19.81 57.70 -11.95
N ALA A 318 -20.45 58.86 -11.96
CA ALA A 318 -19.89 60.14 -12.32
C ALA A 318 -18.96 60.77 -11.27
N ALA A 319 -18.07 61.60 -11.82
CA ALA A 319 -17.25 62.65 -11.24
C ALA A 319 -17.55 63.15 -9.81
N GLY A 320 -16.49 63.22 -9.01
CA GLY A 320 -16.34 64.25 -7.98
C GLY A 320 -15.58 63.81 -6.74
N GLU A 321 -14.36 64.34 -6.61
CA GLU A 321 -13.58 64.57 -5.37
C GLU A 321 -12.32 63.73 -5.13
N ALA A 322 -11.27 64.47 -4.78
CA ALA A 322 -9.87 64.11 -4.73
C ALA A 322 -9.48 63.37 -3.44
N ALA A 323 -8.58 62.41 -3.55
CA ALA A 323 -7.76 61.97 -2.43
C ALA A 323 -6.38 61.47 -2.93
N THR A 324 -5.37 62.33 -2.77
CA THR A 324 -3.95 62.01 -2.81
C THR A 324 -3.51 61.28 -1.55
N ALA A 325 -2.83 60.13 -1.65
CA ALA A 325 -1.77 59.66 -0.73
C ALA A 325 -1.22 58.28 -1.20
N THR A 326 -0.02 58.23 -1.80
CA THR A 326 1.29 57.80 -1.24
C THR A 326 1.67 56.33 -1.46
N GLY A 327 2.64 56.13 -2.37
CA GLY A 327 3.87 55.34 -2.16
C GLY A 327 3.78 53.81 -2.07
N VAL A 328 4.01 53.12 -3.19
CA VAL A 328 4.46 51.73 -3.21
C VAL A 328 5.76 51.66 -4.01
N ASP A 329 6.86 51.28 -3.35
CA ASP A 329 8.14 50.97 -3.99
C ASP A 329 8.19 49.48 -4.37
N PHE A 330 8.74 49.17 -5.54
CA PHE A 330 8.95 47.81 -6.03
C PHE A 330 10.44 47.47 -6.03
N LYS A 331 10.83 46.31 -5.46
CA LYS A 331 12.18 45.76 -5.63
C LYS A 331 12.11 44.27 -5.98
N CYS A 332 12.87 43.89 -7.00
CA CYS A 332 12.97 42.52 -7.51
C CYS A 332 14.34 41.92 -7.15
N TYR A 333 14.37 40.63 -6.80
CA TYR A 333 15.60 39.88 -6.55
C TYR A 333 15.62 38.57 -7.37
N GLY A 334 16.77 38.22 -7.95
CA GLY A 334 17.06 36.90 -8.54
C GLY A 334 17.67 36.90 -9.96
N PRO A 335 18.65 36.02 -10.27
CA PRO A 335 19.10 35.74 -11.64
C PRO A 335 18.14 34.79 -12.37
N ALA A 336 18.04 34.93 -13.70
CA ALA A 336 17.08 34.21 -14.56
C ALA A 336 17.25 32.67 -14.52
N PRO A 337 16.17 31.86 -14.64
CA PRO A 337 14.85 32.21 -15.16
C PRO A 337 13.68 32.31 -14.14
N TYR A 338 13.95 32.38 -12.83
CA TYR A 338 12.88 32.50 -11.83
C TYR A 338 12.91 33.88 -11.16
N LYS A 339 11.97 34.77 -11.56
CA LYS A 339 11.73 36.04 -10.86
C LYS A 339 10.41 35.95 -10.11
N GLU A 340 10.46 36.11 -8.80
CA GLU A 340 9.28 36.22 -7.95
C GLU A 340 9.04 37.72 -7.63
N VAL A 341 7.81 38.21 -7.80
CA VAL A 341 7.42 39.57 -7.42
C VAL A 341 6.51 39.48 -6.20
N GLN A 342 6.93 40.07 -5.08
CA GLN A 342 6.10 40.18 -3.88
C GLN A 342 5.55 41.59 -3.72
N PHE A 343 4.26 41.70 -3.42
CA PHE A 343 3.59 42.96 -3.07
C PHE A 343 3.48 43.07 -1.54
N ARG A 344 3.85 44.22 -0.97
CA ARG A 344 3.50 44.55 0.42
C ARG A 344 2.87 45.93 0.46
N ARG A 345 1.68 46.03 1.06
CA ARG A 345 1.09 47.31 1.46
C ARG A 345 1.50 47.60 2.91
N ARG A 346 2.02 48.80 3.16
CA ARG A 346 2.28 49.29 4.52
C ARG A 346 1.10 50.17 4.94
N THR A 347 0.42 49.83 6.03
CA THR A 347 -0.52 50.74 6.70
C THR A 347 0.13 51.30 7.97
N ALA A 348 -0.31 52.48 8.39
CA ALA A 348 0.36 53.30 9.41
C ALA A 348 0.20 52.81 10.87
N SER A 349 -0.42 51.65 11.12
CA SER A 349 -0.62 51.13 12.47
C SER A 349 -0.62 49.60 12.50
N GLY A 350 0.44 49.00 13.07
CA GLY A 350 0.43 47.63 13.60
C GLY A 350 0.31 46.49 12.59
N SER A 351 1.12 45.46 12.75
CA SER A 351 1.14 44.27 11.90
C SER A 351 0.03 43.27 12.28
N ASP A 352 -1.01 43.17 11.45
CA ASP A 352 -1.85 41.97 11.38
C ASP A 352 -1.53 41.20 10.08
N PRO A 353 -1.36 39.87 10.13
CA PRO A 353 -1.20 39.06 8.92
C PRO A 353 -2.58 38.79 8.29
N ILE A 354 -2.84 39.39 7.12
CA ILE A 354 -3.92 38.94 6.22
C ILE A 354 -3.35 37.85 5.31
N THR A 355 -3.89 36.64 5.40
CA THR A 355 -3.61 35.53 4.48
C THR A 355 -4.39 35.76 3.18
N ALA A 356 -3.73 36.19 2.12
CA ALA A 356 -4.28 36.16 0.77
C ALA A 356 -3.55 35.08 -0.06
N THR A 357 -4.32 34.14 -0.60
CA THR A 357 -3.87 33.06 -1.47
C THR A 357 -3.30 33.64 -2.78
N VAL A 358 -2.01 33.41 -3.05
CA VAL A 358 -1.36 33.82 -4.31
C VAL A 358 -1.49 32.70 -5.34
N ALA A 359 -2.23 32.98 -6.42
CA ALA A 359 -2.13 32.22 -7.66
C ALA A 359 -0.79 32.53 -8.33
N SER A 360 -0.01 31.49 -8.64
CA SER A 360 1.30 31.62 -9.28
C SER A 360 1.12 31.84 -10.79
N LEU A 361 1.44 33.03 -11.29
CA LEU A 361 1.46 33.35 -12.72
C LEU A 361 2.88 33.08 -13.28
N ARG A 362 3.00 32.26 -14.33
CA ARG A 362 4.25 32.16 -15.12
C ARG A 362 4.25 33.23 -16.20
N VAL A 363 5.27 34.09 -16.22
CA VAL A 363 5.55 35.01 -17.34
C VAL A 363 6.65 34.38 -18.18
N ALA A 364 6.37 34.09 -19.45
CA ALA A 364 7.39 33.81 -20.46
C ALA A 364 7.12 34.68 -21.70
N ASP A 365 8.16 35.43 -22.05
CA ASP A 365 8.51 36.06 -23.33
C ASP A 365 7.66 37.22 -23.86
N VAL A 366 8.05 38.44 -23.43
CA VAL A 366 7.86 39.68 -24.20
C VAL A 366 9.17 39.96 -24.93
N GLU A 367 9.12 39.90 -26.26
CA GLU A 367 10.20 40.34 -27.14
C GLU A 367 10.45 41.85 -27.01
N THR A 368 11.71 42.20 -27.18
CA THR A 368 12.33 43.52 -27.18
C THR A 368 11.58 44.58 -28.00
N SER A 369 11.36 45.76 -27.41
CA SER A 369 11.44 47.02 -28.16
C SER A 369 12.22 48.06 -27.36
N ALA A 370 13.21 48.65 -28.02
CA ALA A 370 14.11 49.66 -27.50
C ALA A 370 13.44 51.04 -27.43
N ALA A 371 13.74 51.83 -26.40
CA ALA A 371 14.08 53.27 -26.49
C ALA A 371 14.13 53.91 -25.09
N THR A 372 15.21 54.66 -24.82
CA THR A 372 15.36 55.80 -23.86
C THR A 372 15.10 55.56 -22.36
N SER A 373 15.92 55.92 -21.38
CA SER A 373 16.89 57.01 -21.27
C SER A 373 17.96 56.75 -20.20
N THR A 374 19.19 57.14 -20.50
CA THR A 374 20.36 57.26 -19.61
C THR A 374 20.21 58.39 -18.57
N THR A 375 21.03 58.31 -17.51
CA THR A 375 21.54 59.38 -16.60
C THR A 375 20.94 59.45 -15.17
N ARG A 376 21.63 58.89 -14.16
CA ARG A 376 22.54 59.61 -13.26
C ARG A 376 23.31 58.66 -12.32
N LEU A 377 24.63 58.76 -12.46
CA LEU A 377 25.68 58.25 -11.59
C LEU A 377 25.83 59.16 -10.35
N ASN A 378 26.41 58.55 -9.30
CA ASN A 378 27.13 59.16 -8.17
C ASN A 378 26.29 59.75 -7.03
N GLU A 379 26.28 59.07 -5.88
CA GLU A 379 27.07 59.50 -4.69
C GLU A 379 26.82 58.58 -3.48
N ILE A 380 27.90 58.36 -2.73
CA ILE A 380 28.04 57.83 -1.36
C ILE A 380 28.64 56.43 -1.25
N ALA A 381 29.95 56.46 -1.04
CA ALA A 381 30.80 55.40 -0.53
C ALA A 381 30.68 55.28 1.01
N ALA A 382 31.19 54.15 1.51
CA ALA A 382 31.67 53.87 2.86
C ALA A 382 30.76 53.06 3.82
N GLU A 383 31.30 51.88 4.17
CA GLU A 383 31.11 51.02 5.35
C GLU A 383 29.85 50.12 5.50
N PRO A 384 30.05 48.82 5.83
CA PRO A 384 28.97 47.94 6.26
C PRO A 384 28.74 48.07 7.77
N VAL A 385 27.61 48.66 8.15
CA VAL A 385 27.13 48.61 9.54
C VAL A 385 26.70 47.17 9.86
N LYS A 386 27.46 46.55 10.76
CA LYS A 386 27.04 45.42 11.60
C LYS A 386 25.97 45.91 12.57
N GLU A 387 24.88 45.16 12.69
CA GLU A 387 24.17 44.81 13.94
C GLU A 387 22.72 44.40 13.62
N LEU A 388 22.39 43.15 13.88
CA LEU A 388 21.04 42.78 14.28
C LEU A 388 21.15 41.99 15.57
N ALA A 389 20.90 42.68 16.68
CA ALA A 389 20.76 42.07 17.99
C ALA A 389 19.48 41.23 18.04
N ILE A 390 19.60 39.96 18.43
CA ILE A 390 18.46 39.14 18.83
C ILE A 390 18.56 38.92 20.34
N TYR A 391 17.59 39.48 21.06
CA TYR A 391 17.36 39.25 22.49
C TYR A 391 16.84 37.82 22.70
N PHE A 392 17.47 37.06 23.59
CA PHE A 392 16.86 35.87 24.20
C PHE A 392 16.39 36.19 25.62
N PHE A 393 15.09 36.02 25.88
CA PHE A 393 14.53 36.02 27.23
C PHE A 393 15.04 34.80 28.00
N GLY A 394 15.48 35.05 29.24
CA GLY A 394 16.17 34.07 30.07
C GLY A 394 15.26 33.06 30.75
N TYR A 395 15.83 31.87 30.96
CA TYR A 395 15.57 31.06 32.15
C TYR A 395 16.85 31.04 33.00
N LYS A 396 16.70 31.41 34.27
CA LYS A 396 17.75 31.41 35.30
C LYS A 396 17.98 29.96 35.79
N SER A 397 19.26 29.60 35.83
CA SER A 397 19.91 28.52 36.62
C SER A 397 19.45 27.08 36.40
N PHE A 398 20.36 26.26 35.86
CA PHE A 398 20.42 24.83 36.16
C PHE A 398 21.72 24.60 36.95
N ASP A 399 21.57 24.13 38.19
CA ASP A 399 22.67 23.79 39.10
C ASP A 399 22.99 22.29 38.88
N VAL A 400 24.22 21.96 38.49
CA VAL A 400 24.66 20.57 38.32
C VAL A 400 25.63 20.25 39.44
N SER A 401 25.10 19.79 40.57
CA SER A 401 25.89 19.20 41.65
C SER A 401 26.17 17.73 41.33
N GLY A 402 27.44 17.35 41.20
CA GLY A 402 27.86 15.94 41.27
C GLY A 402 29.01 15.58 40.33
N ASN A 403 30.19 15.40 40.92
CA ASN A 403 31.41 14.76 40.41
C ASN A 403 31.36 14.17 38.99
N SER A 404 32.00 14.86 38.03
CA SER A 404 32.53 14.27 36.80
C SER A 404 34.03 14.54 36.70
N PRO A 405 34.89 13.53 36.44
CA PRO A 405 36.33 13.71 36.41
C PRO A 405 36.85 14.24 35.06
N ALA A 406 37.80 15.18 35.16
CA ALA A 406 38.85 15.60 34.23
C ALA A 406 38.57 15.61 32.71
N VAL A 407 38.43 16.82 32.14
CA VAL A 407 38.58 17.07 30.70
C VAL A 407 40.07 17.14 30.35
N ILE A 408 40.57 16.24 29.50
CA ILE A 408 41.89 16.39 28.88
C ILE A 408 41.72 17.25 27.63
N LEU A 409 42.17 18.51 27.68
CA LEU A 409 42.26 19.35 26.49
C LEU A 409 43.63 19.13 25.83
N ARG A 410 43.59 18.83 24.53
CA ARG A 410 44.77 18.72 23.66
C ARG A 410 45.30 20.12 23.41
N GLN A 411 46.53 20.42 23.83
CA GLN A 411 47.23 21.63 23.41
C GLN A 411 48.32 21.25 22.41
N VAL A 412 48.31 21.95 21.27
CA VAL A 412 49.40 21.93 20.28
C VAL A 412 50.14 23.24 20.47
N ASP A 413 51.46 23.18 20.65
CA ASP A 413 52.25 24.40 20.71
C ASP A 413 52.40 25.05 19.32
N ASP A 414 52.94 26.26 19.30
CA ASP A 414 53.05 27.11 18.11
C ASP A 414 53.97 26.52 17.01
N VAL A 415 54.56 25.34 17.25
CA VAL A 415 55.42 24.60 16.32
C VAL A 415 54.87 23.20 15.98
N GLY A 416 53.70 22.83 16.48
CA GLY A 416 52.99 21.62 16.08
C GLY A 416 53.19 20.39 16.95
N ASN A 417 53.85 20.49 18.12
CA ASN A 417 54.06 19.34 18.99
C ASN A 417 52.92 19.17 20.00
N VAL A 418 52.50 17.92 20.22
CA VAL A 418 51.44 17.56 21.17
C VAL A 418 52.09 17.12 22.48
N THR A 419 51.81 17.83 23.58
CA THR A 419 52.23 17.40 24.93
C THR A 419 50.99 17.13 25.78
N LEU A 420 50.87 15.92 26.34
CA LEU A 420 49.79 15.54 27.26
C LEU A 420 50.28 15.74 28.71
N GLY A 421 49.74 16.75 29.40
CA GLY A 421 49.98 16.98 30.83
C GLY A 421 48.69 17.37 31.55
N PRO A 422 48.52 16.99 32.84
CA PRO A 422 47.30 17.24 33.60
C PRO A 422 47.19 18.73 34.01
N ILE A 423 46.03 19.35 33.78
CA ILE A 423 45.71 20.69 34.29
C ILE A 423 44.93 20.55 35.60
N ASP A 424 45.36 21.31 36.61
CA ASP A 424 44.78 21.42 37.95
C ASP A 424 43.35 22.01 37.90
N PRO A 425 42.34 21.33 38.47
CA PRO A 425 40.93 21.76 38.38
C PRO A 425 40.56 23.03 39.17
N LEU A 426 41.50 23.71 39.84
CA LEU A 426 41.20 24.82 40.74
C LEU A 426 41.71 26.21 40.31
N ALA A 427 42.24 26.38 39.10
CA ALA A 427 42.61 27.70 38.60
C ALA A 427 41.50 28.35 37.75
N PRO A 428 40.88 29.48 38.16
CA PRO A 428 39.92 30.18 37.32
C PRO A 428 40.68 30.93 36.21
N VAL A 429 40.65 30.36 35.00
CA VAL A 429 41.16 31.05 33.80
C VAL A 429 40.14 32.12 33.41
N SER A 430 40.40 33.36 33.84
CA SER A 430 39.69 34.55 33.40
C SER A 430 40.26 35.01 32.05
N ALA A 431 39.91 34.32 30.97
CA ALA A 431 40.13 34.80 29.62
C ALA A 431 38.88 35.56 29.16
N ARG A 432 39.04 36.84 28.78
CA ARG A 432 37.98 37.64 28.15
C ARG A 432 37.59 37.00 26.82
N LEU A 433 36.28 37.00 26.49
CA LEU A 433 35.71 36.40 25.27
C LEU A 433 36.35 36.96 23.99
N ASP A 434 36.88 38.17 24.06
CA ASP A 434 37.43 38.97 22.97
C ASP A 434 38.66 38.29 22.34
N THR A 435 39.44 37.52 23.11
CA THR A 435 40.65 36.83 22.61
C THR A 435 40.41 35.40 22.08
N LEU A 436 39.22 34.82 22.29
CA LEU A 436 38.85 33.52 21.73
C LEU A 436 38.30 33.61 20.30
N ALA A 437 37.80 34.79 19.89
CA ALA A 437 37.24 35.01 18.56
C ALA A 437 38.27 35.04 17.43
N GLU A 438 39.55 35.35 17.71
CA GLU A 438 40.58 35.47 16.68
C GLU A 438 41.38 34.19 16.44
N LYS A 439 41.27 33.17 17.30
CA LYS A 439 42.09 31.94 17.20
C LYS A 439 41.31 30.64 17.09
N VAL A 440 39.98 30.68 16.99
CA VAL A 440 39.16 29.47 16.88
C VAL A 440 38.26 29.59 15.66
N SER A 441 38.54 28.78 14.63
CA SER A 441 37.65 28.65 13.47
C SER A 441 36.35 27.96 13.90
N ASP A 442 35.25 28.72 13.92
CA ASP A 442 33.83 28.34 13.75
C ASP A 442 33.33 26.95 14.21
N SER A 443 33.86 26.36 15.28
CA SER A 443 33.33 25.10 15.80
C SER A 443 33.53 24.97 17.30
N PHE A 444 32.44 25.15 18.06
CA PHE A 444 32.36 24.68 19.43
C PHE A 444 31.94 23.20 19.43
N TYR A 445 32.74 22.34 20.06
CA TYR A 445 32.38 20.94 20.32
C TYR A 445 32.13 20.74 21.82
N TRP A 446 31.01 20.10 22.14
CA TRP A 446 30.68 19.67 23.49
C TRP A 446 30.85 18.14 23.58
N PHE A 447 31.56 17.65 24.59
CA PHE A 447 31.69 16.22 24.87
C PHE A 447 31.14 15.93 26.27
N GLY A 448 29.90 15.43 26.31
CA GLY A 448 29.31 14.75 27.46
C GLY A 448 29.58 13.25 27.37
N ALA A 449 29.81 12.62 28.51
CA ALA A 449 30.25 11.24 28.65
C ALA A 449 29.32 10.17 28.01
N LYS A 450 29.95 9.04 27.67
CA LYS A 450 29.45 7.69 27.29
C LYS A 450 27.95 7.55 27.02
N ASP A 451 27.67 7.12 25.79
CA ASP A 451 26.39 6.66 25.25
C ASP A 451 25.33 7.73 24.93
N VAL A 452 25.72 8.80 24.22
CA VAL A 452 24.73 9.80 23.76
C VAL A 452 24.76 10.00 22.25
N LEU A 453 23.68 9.52 21.65
CA LEU A 453 23.12 9.91 20.35
C LEU A 453 22.60 11.35 20.50
N ALA A 454 23.46 12.35 20.32
CA ALA A 454 23.05 13.74 20.41
C ALA A 454 22.53 14.22 19.05
N THR A 455 21.22 14.13 18.85
CA THR A 455 20.53 14.95 17.85
C THR A 455 20.17 16.28 18.52
N ASP A 456 20.87 17.38 18.22
CA ASP A 456 20.20 18.68 18.29
C ASP A 456 20.72 19.80 17.35
N LEU A 457 19.70 20.42 16.76
CA LEU A 457 19.49 21.71 16.08
C LEU A 457 20.67 22.54 15.53
N GLN A 458 20.63 22.75 14.21
CA GLN A 458 20.74 24.11 13.65
C GLN A 458 19.36 24.58 13.12
N PRO A 459 18.98 25.86 13.31
CA PRO A 459 17.71 26.42 12.81
C PRO A 459 17.59 26.48 11.28
N ASN A 460 18.65 26.13 10.54
CA ASN A 460 18.76 26.29 9.09
C ASN A 460 18.44 25.03 8.28
N GLY A 461 17.93 23.97 8.90
CA GLY A 461 17.55 22.75 8.17
C GLY A 461 18.74 21.87 7.71
N LYS A 462 19.94 22.08 8.25
CA LYS A 462 21.08 21.18 8.06
C LYS A 462 21.02 20.00 9.04
N ALA A 463 21.17 18.78 8.53
CA ALA A 463 21.40 17.58 9.33
C ALA A 463 22.88 17.20 9.24
N ILE A 464 23.60 17.20 10.37
CA ILE A 464 24.95 16.66 10.47
C ILE A 464 24.90 15.50 11.46
N LEU A 465 25.26 14.30 11.01
CA LEU A 465 25.50 13.15 11.89
C LEU A 465 27.00 12.88 11.88
N LEU A 466 27.64 12.97 13.04
CA LEU A 466 29.03 12.52 13.22
C LEU A 466 28.97 11.09 13.77
N SER A 467 29.46 10.10 13.01
CA SER A 467 29.62 8.72 13.46
C SER A 467 30.90 8.51 14.29
N ILE A 468 30.90 7.39 15.02
CA ILE A 468 31.91 6.93 15.96
C ILE A 468 33.31 6.92 15.33
N VAL A 469 34.29 7.41 16.07
CA VAL A 469 35.72 7.30 15.74
C VAL A 469 36.14 5.84 16.00
N ASP A 470 36.75 5.19 15.00
CA ASP A 470 37.25 3.83 15.19
C ASP A 470 38.39 3.77 16.23
N ALA A 471 38.81 2.56 16.61
CA ALA A 471 39.87 2.34 17.60
C ALA A 471 41.23 2.98 17.21
N ASN A 472 41.38 3.47 15.98
CA ASN A 472 42.59 4.08 15.44
C ASN A 472 42.49 5.61 15.34
N GLY A 473 41.40 6.23 15.79
CA GLY A 473 41.26 7.68 15.72
C GLY A 473 40.79 8.18 14.34
N VAL A 474 40.34 7.30 13.45
CA VAL A 474 39.84 7.68 12.13
C VAL A 474 38.32 7.83 12.21
N PRO A 475 37.76 9.02 11.91
CA PRO A 475 36.32 9.17 11.76
C PRO A 475 35.88 8.39 10.51
N ASP A 476 35.09 7.34 10.72
CA ASP A 476 34.45 6.64 9.62
C ASP A 476 33.34 7.55 9.08
N VAL A 477 33.43 7.96 7.81
CA VAL A 477 32.57 9.00 7.23
C VAL A 477 31.20 8.39 6.92
N GLY A 478 30.30 8.41 7.90
CA GLY A 478 28.87 8.29 7.66
C GLY A 478 28.42 9.49 6.80
N VAL A 479 27.84 9.20 5.64
CA VAL A 479 27.46 10.19 4.62
C VAL A 479 26.82 11.45 5.20
N THR A 480 27.53 12.59 5.10
CA THR A 480 26.97 13.93 5.37
C THR A 480 25.97 14.28 4.27
N LEU A 481 24.67 14.14 4.53
CA LEU A 481 23.65 14.72 3.66
C LEU A 481 23.37 16.15 4.11
N GLU A 482 24.17 17.10 3.61
CA GLU A 482 23.74 18.50 3.51
C GLU A 482 22.59 18.59 2.50
N ARG A 483 21.39 18.19 2.91
CA ARG A 483 20.17 18.40 2.12
C ARG A 483 19.30 19.37 2.88
N GLU A 484 19.26 20.61 2.40
CA GLU A 484 18.16 21.51 2.74
C GLU A 484 16.88 20.86 2.20
N TRP A 485 16.01 20.44 3.11
CA TRP A 485 14.72 19.85 2.76
C TRP A 485 13.64 20.92 2.72
N ARG A 486 12.72 20.78 1.77
CA ARG A 486 11.46 21.53 1.72
C ARG A 486 10.31 20.54 1.75
N ALA A 487 9.28 20.85 2.53
CA ALA A 487 8.05 20.05 2.54
C ALA A 487 7.10 20.56 1.46
N GLY A 488 6.28 19.65 0.92
CA GLY A 488 5.15 20.01 0.07
C GLY A 488 4.01 19.03 0.24
N VAL A 489 2.81 19.47 -0.12
CA VAL A 489 1.63 18.62 -0.20
C VAL A 489 1.16 18.61 -1.66
N MET A 490 1.00 17.43 -2.24
CA MET A 490 0.52 17.28 -3.62
C MET A 490 -0.54 16.18 -3.66
N GLY A 491 -1.73 16.49 -4.18
CA GLY A 491 -2.84 15.51 -4.26
C GLY A 491 -3.24 14.94 -2.89
N GLY A 492 -3.07 15.71 -1.81
CA GLY A 492 -3.32 15.26 -0.44
C GLY A 492 -2.23 14.35 0.15
N ASP A 493 -1.05 14.26 -0.48
CA ASP A 493 0.08 13.49 0.06
C ASP A 493 1.24 14.38 0.48
N ALA A 494 1.97 13.98 1.54
CA ALA A 494 3.18 14.63 2.00
C ALA A 494 4.40 14.23 1.14
N TYR A 495 5.16 15.25 0.73
CA TYR A 495 6.41 15.13 0.01
C TYR A 495 7.52 15.92 0.70
N ALA A 496 8.75 15.43 0.56
CA ALA A 496 9.96 16.17 0.86
C ALA A 496 10.79 16.35 -0.43
N PHE A 497 11.36 17.52 -0.61
CA PHE A 497 12.20 17.89 -1.74
C PHE A 497 13.56 18.29 -1.21
N ASP A 498 14.63 17.70 -1.73
CA ASP A 498 15.97 18.20 -1.42
C ASP A 498 16.37 19.39 -2.30
N LYS A 499 17.50 20.02 -1.97
CA LYS A 499 18.07 21.16 -2.69
C LYS A 499 18.32 20.90 -4.19
N ASP A 500 18.48 19.64 -4.57
CA ASP A 500 18.75 19.21 -5.95
C ASP A 500 17.44 18.87 -6.69
N GLY A 501 16.29 19.10 -6.05
CA GLY A 501 14.95 18.87 -6.61
C GLY A 501 14.50 17.41 -6.53
N ARG A 502 15.24 16.54 -5.84
CA ARG A 502 14.84 15.14 -5.65
C ARG A 502 13.59 15.08 -4.79
N LYS A 503 12.56 14.44 -5.33
CA LYS A 503 11.26 14.29 -4.67
C LYS A 503 11.19 12.96 -3.93
N VAL A 504 10.81 13.01 -2.66
CA VAL A 504 10.55 11.87 -1.78
C VAL A 504 9.09 11.92 -1.35
N ARG A 505 8.35 10.83 -1.57
CA ARG A 505 6.96 10.65 -1.14
C ARG A 505 6.94 9.99 0.24
N LEU A 506 6.19 10.59 1.17
CA LEU A 506 6.07 10.10 2.55
C LEU A 506 4.74 9.39 2.81
N THR A 507 3.68 9.81 2.14
CA THR A 507 2.34 9.24 2.29
C THR A 507 1.74 8.86 0.94
N ALA A 508 0.75 7.96 0.99
CA ALA A 508 -0.08 7.59 -0.14
C ALA A 508 -1.55 7.50 0.27
N THR A 509 -1.97 8.48 1.06
CA THR A 509 -3.25 8.49 1.79
C THR A 509 -4.21 9.54 1.26
N GLY A 510 -3.71 10.57 0.57
CA GLY A 510 -4.55 11.64 0.01
C GLY A 510 -5.25 12.53 1.05
N ASP A 511 -4.90 12.38 2.32
CA ASP A 511 -5.55 13.02 3.48
C ASP A 511 -4.64 14.01 4.22
N VAL A 512 -3.46 14.33 3.68
CA VAL A 512 -2.52 15.28 4.28
C VAL A 512 -3.01 16.70 4.04
N LEU A 513 -3.21 17.44 5.13
CA LEU A 513 -3.66 18.84 5.15
C LEU A 513 -2.49 19.83 5.10
N GLY A 514 -1.34 19.43 5.64
CA GLY A 514 -0.15 20.27 5.70
C GLY A 514 1.08 19.45 6.01
N ALA A 515 2.23 19.89 5.52
CA ALA A 515 3.51 19.29 5.80
C ALA A 515 4.56 20.39 6.04
N ARG A 516 5.49 20.15 6.96
CA ARG A 516 6.58 21.07 7.28
C ARG A 516 7.84 20.32 7.69
N ILE A 517 8.98 20.95 7.50
CA ILE A 517 10.26 20.41 7.97
C ILE A 517 10.51 20.91 9.40
N ARG A 518 10.90 20.00 10.29
CA ARG A 518 11.41 20.30 11.64
C ARG A 518 12.69 19.53 11.87
N GLY A 519 13.82 20.23 11.84
CA GLY A 519 15.15 19.62 11.87
C GLY A 519 15.31 18.60 10.73
N ALA A 520 15.76 17.39 11.06
CA ALA A 520 15.93 16.29 10.10
C ALA A 520 14.66 15.45 9.89
N SER A 521 13.48 16.01 10.19
CA SER A 521 12.20 15.31 10.08
C SER A 521 11.19 16.13 9.27
N ILE A 522 10.27 15.45 8.61
CA ILE A 522 9.05 16.04 8.09
C ILE A 522 7.89 15.70 9.00
N GLU A 523 7.17 16.73 9.42
CA GLU A 523 5.93 16.60 10.16
C GLU A 523 4.77 16.89 9.22
N TYR A 524 3.73 16.06 9.24
CA TYR A 524 2.53 16.27 8.44
C TYR A 524 1.26 15.97 9.23
N ASP A 525 0.23 16.77 8.97
CA ASP A 525 -1.05 16.72 9.63
C ASP A 525 -2.05 15.99 8.72
N ARG A 526 -2.69 14.93 9.22
CA ARG A 526 -3.68 14.14 8.46
C ARG A 526 -5.12 14.49 8.86
N ALA A 527 -6.01 14.52 7.88
CA ALA A 527 -7.45 14.63 8.05
C ALA A 527 -8.03 13.28 8.48
N ILE A 528 -8.05 13.02 9.80
CA ILE A 528 -8.71 11.87 10.39
C ILE A 528 -9.91 12.39 11.19
N SER A 529 -10.99 11.61 11.32
CA SER A 529 -12.14 11.93 12.17
C SER A 529 -11.73 11.98 13.65
N GLY A 530 -11.21 13.12 14.11
CA GLY A 530 -10.67 13.36 15.45
C GLY A 530 -9.67 14.54 15.45
N PRO A 531 -9.10 14.95 16.61
CA PRO A 531 -8.01 15.92 16.63
C PRO A 531 -6.87 15.39 15.75
N GLY A 532 -6.54 16.13 14.68
CA GLY A 532 -5.63 15.68 13.62
C GLY A 532 -4.36 15.05 14.19
N SER A 533 -4.04 13.83 13.74
CA SER A 533 -2.79 13.17 14.13
C SER A 533 -1.65 13.80 13.36
N ARG A 534 -0.75 14.47 14.07
CA ARG A 534 0.54 14.89 13.52
C ARG A 534 1.46 13.70 13.49
N VAL A 535 1.91 13.34 12.30
CA VAL A 535 2.88 12.25 12.08
C VAL A 535 4.23 12.87 11.75
N SER A 536 5.32 12.25 12.22
CA SER A 536 6.69 12.67 11.95
C SER A 536 7.46 11.54 11.28
N ALA A 537 8.28 11.86 10.28
CA ALA A 537 9.15 10.91 9.60
C ALA A 537 10.56 11.49 9.45
N LYS A 538 11.59 10.67 9.74
CA LYS A 538 13.00 11.07 9.62
C LYS A 538 13.46 11.10 8.16
N LEU A 539 14.07 12.19 7.73
CA LEU A 539 14.56 12.41 6.36
C LEU A 539 16.05 12.07 6.17
N TYR A 540 16.56 11.10 6.93
CA TYR A 540 17.89 10.53 6.75
C TYR A 540 17.83 9.01 6.61
N ALA A 541 18.90 8.48 6.03
CA ALA A 541 19.11 7.06 5.78
C ALA A 541 20.48 6.65 6.32
N THR A 542 20.67 6.64 7.64
CA THR A 542 21.86 6.03 8.24
C THR A 542 21.82 4.54 7.92
N THR A 543 22.85 4.05 7.23
CA THR A 543 22.82 2.68 6.75
C THR A 543 24.19 2.07 6.52
N SER A 544 24.28 0.74 6.69
CA SER A 544 25.38 -0.09 6.21
C SER A 544 25.28 -0.47 4.72
N ILE A 545 24.22 -0.06 3.99
CA ILE A 545 24.03 -0.39 2.57
C ILE A 545 25.29 -0.06 1.75
N SER A 546 25.76 -1.04 0.97
CA SER A 546 26.87 -0.85 0.04
C SER A 546 26.62 0.34 -0.91
N THR A 547 27.65 1.16 -1.13
CA THR A 547 27.59 2.29 -2.06
C THR A 547 27.39 1.87 -3.53
N ALA A 548 27.62 0.59 -3.86
CA ALA A 548 27.34 0.02 -5.16
C ALA A 548 25.87 -0.41 -5.35
N ALA A 549 25.04 -0.32 -4.31
CA ALA A 549 23.66 -0.76 -4.37
C ALA A 549 22.83 0.13 -5.31
N THR A 550 21.97 -0.50 -6.11
CA THR A 550 20.96 0.13 -6.97
C THR A 550 19.55 -0.36 -6.65
N GLU A 551 19.41 -1.50 -5.96
CA GLU A 551 18.14 -2.10 -5.58
C GLU A 551 18.15 -2.52 -4.10
N LEU A 552 17.08 -2.17 -3.39
CA LEU A 552 16.76 -2.68 -2.06
C LEU A 552 15.60 -3.69 -2.17
N VAL A 553 15.86 -4.94 -1.80
CA VAL A 553 14.85 -6.00 -1.67
C VAL A 553 14.46 -6.10 -0.19
N VAL A 554 13.18 -5.95 0.14
CA VAL A 554 12.69 -6.04 1.52
C VAL A 554 11.93 -7.33 1.72
N ASP A 555 12.40 -8.15 2.65
CA ASP A 555 11.79 -9.40 3.05
C ASP A 555 11.04 -9.22 4.37
N VAL A 556 9.72 -9.42 4.27
CA VAL A 556 8.79 -9.21 5.37
C VAL A 556 8.33 -10.55 5.92
N GLY A 557 8.81 -10.91 7.12
CA GLY A 557 8.38 -12.10 7.85
C GLY A 557 7.14 -11.83 8.69
N LEU A 558 5.95 -12.13 8.16
CA LEU A 558 4.68 -12.04 8.87
C LEU A 558 4.24 -13.47 9.21
N SER A 559 4.45 -13.92 10.44
CA SER A 559 4.42 -15.36 10.77
C SER A 559 4.06 -15.62 12.23
N GLN A 560 4.10 -16.88 12.67
CA GLN A 560 3.96 -17.23 14.09
C GLN A 560 5.31 -17.54 14.76
N SER A 561 5.33 -18.38 15.80
CA SER A 561 6.51 -18.71 16.62
C SER A 561 7.70 -19.20 15.79
N LEU A 562 7.44 -20.05 14.78
CA LEU A 562 8.45 -20.53 13.83
C LEU A 562 8.97 -19.44 12.88
N GLY A 563 8.23 -18.36 12.69
CA GLY A 563 8.73 -17.24 11.90
C GLY A 563 9.61 -16.28 12.67
N VAL A 564 9.46 -16.24 14.00
CA VAL A 564 10.26 -15.40 14.91
C VAL A 564 11.39 -16.17 15.59
N GLY A 565 11.70 -17.37 15.10
CA GLY A 565 12.82 -18.15 15.60
C GLY A 565 12.61 -18.77 16.98
N ASN A 566 11.39 -19.00 17.46
CA ASN A 566 11.17 -19.56 18.79
C ASN A 566 11.94 -20.90 18.97
N SER A 567 12.65 -21.06 20.08
CA SER A 567 13.58 -22.18 20.32
C SER A 567 14.85 -22.21 19.44
N GLY A 568 15.15 -21.14 18.71
CA GLY A 568 16.37 -20.92 17.94
C GLY A 568 17.55 -20.54 18.85
N ILE A 569 17.84 -21.37 19.85
CA ILE A 569 18.94 -21.18 20.81
C ILE A 569 19.82 -22.44 20.79
N PRO A 570 21.17 -22.31 20.72
CA PRO A 570 21.95 -21.07 20.68
C PRO A 570 21.84 -20.35 19.33
N VAL A 571 22.03 -19.04 19.32
CA VAL A 571 22.16 -18.27 18.07
C VAL A 571 23.44 -18.69 17.34
N LEU A 572 23.34 -18.98 16.04
CA LEU A 572 24.45 -19.38 15.18
C LEU A 572 24.95 -18.21 14.33
N THR A 573 24.06 -17.27 13.96
CA THR A 573 24.39 -16.09 13.16
C THR A 573 24.83 -14.91 14.03
N THR A 574 25.93 -15.06 14.77
CA THR A 574 26.36 -14.06 15.77
C THR A 574 27.11 -12.86 15.19
N GLY A 575 27.40 -12.85 13.90
CA GLY A 575 28.10 -11.75 13.22
C GLY A 575 27.52 -11.45 11.84
N PRO A 576 27.82 -10.25 11.29
CA PRO A 576 27.35 -9.81 9.98
C PRO A 576 27.51 -10.86 8.87
N VAL A 577 26.39 -11.25 8.23
CA VAL A 577 26.42 -12.04 6.99
C VAL A 577 26.50 -11.08 5.81
N PHE A 578 27.43 -11.32 4.87
CA PHE A 578 27.68 -10.47 3.69
C PHE A 578 27.51 -8.95 3.95
N PRO A 579 28.40 -8.32 4.75
CA PRO A 579 28.29 -6.91 5.13
C PRO A 579 28.02 -5.98 3.95
N GLY A 580 27.11 -5.04 4.16
CA GLY A 580 26.61 -4.08 3.18
C GLY A 580 25.67 -4.65 2.11
N ARG A 581 25.39 -5.96 2.13
CA ARG A 581 24.44 -6.60 1.21
C ARG A 581 23.30 -7.33 1.89
N ALA A 582 23.56 -8.05 2.97
CA ALA A 582 22.52 -8.62 3.82
C ALA A 582 22.33 -7.73 5.04
N LEU A 583 21.12 -7.21 5.21
CA LEU A 583 20.83 -6.10 6.10
C LEU A 583 19.62 -6.42 6.98
N MET A 584 19.53 -5.72 8.10
CA MET A 584 18.42 -5.77 9.04
C MET A 584 18.12 -4.37 9.57
N TRP A 585 17.03 -4.23 10.32
CA TRP A 585 16.77 -3.00 11.08
C TRP A 585 17.72 -2.87 12.27
N ASN A 586 17.87 -1.66 12.79
CA ASN A 586 18.75 -1.38 13.92
C ASN A 586 18.36 -2.09 15.22
N ALA A 587 17.09 -2.46 15.38
CA ALA A 587 16.64 -3.32 16.48
C ALA A 587 16.93 -4.82 16.25
N GLY A 588 17.43 -5.20 15.08
CA GLY A 588 17.66 -6.58 14.68
C GLY A 588 16.64 -7.10 13.65
N VAL A 589 16.81 -8.36 13.25
CA VAL A 589 15.82 -9.09 12.43
C VAL A 589 14.48 -9.19 13.16
N LEU A 590 14.52 -9.46 14.47
CA LEU A 590 13.38 -9.36 15.37
C LEU A 590 13.18 -7.89 15.76
N THR A 591 12.25 -7.22 15.08
CA THR A 591 12.06 -5.77 15.21
C THR A 591 11.56 -5.29 16.58
N TYR A 592 11.12 -6.20 17.46
CA TYR A 592 10.81 -5.94 18.87
C TYR A 592 11.79 -6.58 19.86
N GLY A 593 12.95 -7.04 19.38
CA GLY A 593 13.95 -7.69 20.23
C GLY A 593 13.46 -8.99 20.86
N THR A 594 13.69 -9.18 22.17
CA THR A 594 13.27 -10.38 22.93
C THR A 594 11.76 -10.48 23.15
N ASP A 595 11.02 -9.41 22.90
CA ASP A 595 9.65 -9.24 23.38
C ASP A 595 8.57 -9.78 22.41
N HIS A 596 8.98 -10.38 21.29
CA HIS A 596 8.08 -10.95 20.27
C HIS A 596 7.10 -12.02 20.82
N ASN A 597 7.36 -12.58 22.01
CA ASN A 597 6.56 -13.66 22.60
C ASN A 597 5.90 -13.34 23.96
N SER A 598 6.23 -12.23 24.65
CA SER A 598 5.89 -12.08 26.09
C SER A 598 5.36 -10.72 26.55
N VAL A 599 5.59 -9.60 25.83
CA VAL A 599 5.33 -8.26 26.41
C VAL A 599 4.18 -7.48 25.76
N TYR A 600 3.77 -7.85 24.54
CA TYR A 600 2.77 -7.07 23.78
C TYR A 600 1.40 -7.72 23.64
N LEU A 601 1.18 -8.89 24.27
CA LEU A 601 -0.06 -9.65 24.11
C LEU A 601 -1.11 -9.25 25.16
N THR A 602 -2.18 -8.58 24.72
CA THR A 602 -3.44 -8.56 25.48
C THR A 602 -4.36 -9.61 24.85
N ASN A 603 -4.78 -10.62 25.61
CA ASN A 603 -5.58 -11.75 25.10
C ASN A 603 -4.94 -12.50 23.91
N GLY A 604 -3.61 -12.64 23.89
CA GLY A 604 -2.90 -13.31 22.79
C GLY A 604 -2.85 -12.49 21.49
N VAL A 605 -3.24 -11.21 21.52
CA VAL A 605 -3.13 -10.29 20.39
C VAL A 605 -2.09 -9.21 20.69
N PRO A 606 -1.16 -8.95 19.76
CA PRO A 606 -0.23 -7.84 19.88
C PRO A 606 -1.02 -6.55 19.91
N ASN A 607 -0.90 -5.73 20.94
CA ASN A 607 -1.70 -4.51 21.11
C ASN A 607 -0.87 -3.23 20.98
N ALA A 608 0.35 -3.32 20.46
CA ALA A 608 1.27 -2.19 20.35
C ALA A 608 1.77 -2.00 18.91
N PRO A 609 1.82 -0.74 18.42
CA PRO A 609 2.55 -0.39 17.21
C PRO A 609 4.05 -0.60 17.37
N LEU A 610 4.73 -0.89 16.25
CA LEU A 610 6.19 -0.98 16.16
C LEU A 610 6.80 0.40 16.44
N PRO A 611 7.70 0.55 17.44
CA PRO A 611 8.36 1.82 17.68
C PRO A 611 9.16 2.29 16.46
N ASP A 612 9.06 3.58 16.11
CA ASP A 612 9.81 4.14 14.97
C ASP A 612 11.33 3.99 15.13
N ALA A 613 11.81 4.12 16.37
CA ALA A 613 13.21 3.96 16.72
C ALA A 613 13.77 2.56 16.38
N ASN A 614 12.92 1.54 16.26
CA ASN A 614 13.36 0.16 15.99
C ASN A 614 13.59 -0.12 14.51
N ILE A 615 13.03 0.72 13.62
CA ILE A 615 13.14 0.61 12.16
C ILE A 615 13.77 1.87 11.57
N GLU A 616 14.48 2.63 12.38
CA GLU A 616 14.98 3.94 11.99
C GLU A 616 16.15 3.84 11.02
N THR A 617 17.08 2.91 11.27
CA THR A 617 18.30 2.75 10.48
C THR A 617 18.48 1.30 10.03
N ILE A 618 19.27 1.10 8.97
CA ILE A 618 19.51 -0.22 8.37
C ILE A 618 20.97 -0.61 8.63
N VAL A 619 21.20 -1.72 9.32
CA VAL A 619 22.53 -2.21 9.69
C VAL A 619 22.79 -3.58 9.06
N ASP A 620 24.02 -4.07 9.14
CA ASP A 620 24.36 -5.41 8.65
C ASP A 620 23.59 -6.50 9.38
N CYS A 621 23.13 -7.52 8.64
CA CYS A 621 22.28 -8.58 9.17
C CYS A 621 23.07 -9.56 10.03
N TYR A 622 22.60 -9.77 11.26
CA TYR A 622 22.97 -10.88 12.13
C TYR A 622 21.85 -11.11 13.16
N GLU A 623 21.91 -12.20 13.91
CA GLU A 623 20.89 -12.54 14.91
C GLU A 623 21.37 -12.14 16.31
N GLN A 624 20.50 -11.48 17.08
CA GLN A 624 20.83 -10.95 18.41
C GLN A 624 20.15 -11.72 19.56
N HIS A 625 18.96 -12.27 19.31
CA HIS A 625 18.11 -12.83 20.38
C HIS A 625 17.75 -14.29 20.15
N SER A 626 17.41 -14.65 18.91
CA SER A 626 17.12 -16.02 18.53
C SER A 626 17.43 -16.22 17.06
N GLU A 627 17.81 -17.44 16.71
CA GLU A 627 18.06 -17.80 15.32
C GLU A 627 16.72 -17.82 14.56
N THR A 628 16.53 -16.87 13.65
CA THR A 628 15.39 -16.89 12.73
C THR A 628 15.81 -17.50 11.39
N TYR A 629 14.83 -17.87 10.57
CA TYR A 629 15.11 -18.31 9.21
C TYR A 629 15.46 -17.15 8.27
N MET A 630 15.18 -15.89 8.65
CA MET A 630 15.30 -14.72 7.78
C MET A 630 16.76 -14.35 7.53
N SER A 631 17.62 -14.38 8.55
CA SER A 631 19.06 -14.14 8.36
C SER A 631 19.70 -15.16 7.41
N ALA A 632 19.26 -16.42 7.47
CA ALA A 632 19.70 -17.46 6.54
C ALA A 632 19.13 -17.29 5.12
N VAL A 633 17.95 -16.69 4.96
CA VAL A 633 17.47 -16.22 3.64
C VAL A 633 18.43 -15.19 3.08
N ALA A 634 18.75 -14.16 3.87
CA ALA A 634 19.63 -13.08 3.42
C ALA A 634 21.02 -13.56 3.04
N GLU A 635 21.60 -14.43 3.88
CA GLU A 635 22.87 -15.08 3.60
C GLU A 635 22.81 -15.80 2.25
N TYR A 636 21.79 -16.62 2.00
CA TYR A 636 21.71 -17.40 0.77
C TYR A 636 21.58 -16.50 -0.48
N VAL A 637 20.64 -15.56 -0.47
CA VAL A 637 20.32 -14.75 -1.67
C VAL A 637 21.42 -13.74 -2.01
N THR A 638 22.29 -13.39 -1.05
CA THR A 638 23.40 -12.45 -1.26
C THR A 638 24.71 -13.10 -1.67
N ARG A 639 24.78 -14.44 -1.74
CA ARG A 639 25.94 -15.16 -2.26
C ARG A 639 26.28 -14.75 -3.70
N PRO A 640 27.56 -14.88 -4.11
CA PRO A 640 27.96 -14.67 -5.50
C PRO A 640 27.12 -15.51 -6.48
N GLY A 641 26.63 -14.89 -7.55
CA GLY A 641 25.81 -15.56 -8.58
C GLY A 641 24.33 -15.77 -8.23
N LYS A 642 23.87 -15.29 -7.08
CA LYS A 642 22.45 -15.27 -6.69
C LYS A 642 21.83 -13.91 -7.07
N LEU A 643 21.54 -13.04 -6.11
CA LEU A 643 21.16 -11.65 -6.42
C LEU A 643 22.32 -10.89 -7.12
N PRO A 644 22.02 -9.95 -8.02
CA PRO A 644 23.02 -9.05 -8.60
C PRO A 644 23.87 -8.38 -7.51
N ALA A 645 25.15 -8.14 -7.78
CA ALA A 645 26.06 -7.49 -6.82
C ALA A 645 25.57 -6.11 -6.35
N THR A 646 24.73 -5.45 -7.16
CA THR A 646 24.10 -4.16 -6.88
C THR A 646 22.74 -4.27 -6.18
N SER A 647 22.26 -5.48 -5.90
CA SER A 647 21.05 -5.72 -5.11
C SER A 647 21.45 -6.10 -3.68
N VAL A 648 20.75 -5.49 -2.72
CA VAL A 648 20.87 -5.75 -1.28
C VAL A 648 19.53 -6.21 -0.71
N THR A 649 19.53 -6.96 0.38
CA THR A 649 18.31 -7.48 1.03
C THR A 649 18.19 -6.97 2.45
N LEU A 650 16.99 -6.58 2.86
CA LEU A 650 16.63 -6.13 4.20
C LEU A 650 15.63 -7.09 4.81
N GLU A 651 16.03 -7.77 5.88
CA GLU A 651 15.19 -8.73 6.57
C GLU A 651 14.52 -8.10 7.80
N GLY A 652 13.24 -8.39 7.98
CA GLY A 652 12.53 -8.06 9.22
C GLY A 652 11.41 -9.04 9.51
N ALA A 653 11.34 -9.49 10.75
CA ALA A 653 10.24 -10.29 11.28
C ALA A 653 9.29 -9.40 12.10
N TYR A 654 7.99 -9.54 11.82
CA TYR A 654 6.88 -8.81 12.44
C TYR A 654 5.79 -9.77 12.96
N GLY A 655 6.03 -11.08 12.80
CA GLY A 655 5.20 -12.16 13.31
C GLY A 655 5.26 -12.31 14.83
N ILE A 656 4.35 -13.13 15.38
CA ILE A 656 4.17 -13.31 16.83
C ILE A 656 3.83 -14.75 17.19
N GLY A 657 4.44 -15.26 18.25
CA GLY A 657 4.25 -16.64 18.70
C GLY A 657 2.80 -17.02 19.01
N GLY A 658 2.38 -18.22 18.57
CA GLY A 658 1.13 -18.85 19.01
C GLY A 658 -0.17 -18.25 18.50
N VAL A 659 -0.13 -17.32 17.54
CA VAL A 659 -1.34 -16.72 16.98
C VAL A 659 -1.85 -17.48 15.76
N ALA A 660 -3.16 -17.43 15.52
CA ALA A 660 -3.79 -17.92 14.30
C ALA A 660 -3.72 -16.86 13.18
N ILE A 661 -3.95 -17.30 11.93
CA ILE A 661 -3.73 -16.48 10.74
C ILE A 661 -4.62 -15.22 10.70
N ASP A 662 -5.80 -15.25 11.32
CA ASP A 662 -6.70 -14.09 11.43
C ASP A 662 -6.07 -12.94 12.21
N LYS A 663 -5.15 -13.24 13.13
CA LYS A 663 -4.41 -12.23 13.92
C LYS A 663 -3.22 -11.62 13.18
N LEU A 664 -2.93 -12.11 11.97
CA LEU A 664 -1.89 -11.61 11.09
C LEU A 664 -2.48 -10.85 9.87
N GLN A 665 -3.80 -10.72 9.77
CA GLN A 665 -4.45 -10.04 8.64
C GLN A 665 -4.41 -8.52 8.77
N GLU A 666 -4.73 -7.82 7.67
CA GLU A 666 -4.91 -6.37 7.64
C GLU A 666 -5.83 -5.86 8.76
N GLY A 667 -5.47 -4.72 9.36
CA GLY A 667 -6.11 -4.17 10.55
C GLY A 667 -5.56 -4.72 11.87
N MET A 668 -4.80 -5.82 11.84
CA MET A 668 -4.08 -6.32 13.02
C MET A 668 -2.68 -5.71 13.10
N PHE A 669 -2.18 -5.51 14.32
CA PHE A 669 -0.88 -4.88 14.55
C PHE A 669 0.28 -5.52 13.76
N PRO A 670 0.49 -6.85 13.73
CA PRO A 670 1.57 -7.45 12.93
C PRO A 670 1.58 -7.02 11.47
N PHE A 671 0.41 -6.99 10.83
CA PHE A 671 0.27 -6.58 9.44
C PHE A 671 0.58 -5.09 9.27
N GLU A 672 0.00 -4.23 10.12
CA GLU A 672 0.23 -2.79 10.02
C GLU A 672 1.70 -2.43 10.34
N ASN A 673 2.35 -3.17 11.24
CA ASN A 673 3.78 -3.01 11.55
C ASN A 673 4.68 -3.39 10.36
N ALA A 674 4.35 -4.49 9.68
CA ALA A 674 5.02 -4.87 8.44
C ALA A 674 4.87 -3.79 7.35
N VAL A 675 3.66 -3.25 7.17
CA VAL A 675 3.42 -2.14 6.22
C VAL A 675 4.20 -0.88 6.62
N LYS A 676 4.25 -0.56 7.92
CA LYS A 676 5.01 0.56 8.47
C LYS A 676 6.52 0.42 8.17
N ALA A 677 7.07 -0.77 8.32
CA ALA A 677 8.47 -1.03 7.98
C ALA A 677 8.74 -0.90 6.47
N VAL A 678 7.81 -1.34 5.61
CA VAL A 678 7.90 -1.12 4.15
C VAL A 678 7.86 0.36 3.80
N GLN A 679 7.01 1.17 4.47
CA GLN A 679 6.99 2.62 4.29
C GLN A 679 8.35 3.23 4.62
N ARG A 680 8.96 2.82 5.73
CA ARG A 680 10.29 3.30 6.12
C ARG A 680 11.37 2.86 5.14
N ALA A 681 11.34 1.62 4.67
CA ALA A 681 12.29 1.12 3.67
C ALA A 681 12.13 1.84 2.32
N SER A 682 10.89 2.16 1.92
CA SER A 682 10.61 2.96 0.71
C SER A 682 11.18 4.37 0.82
N LEU A 683 11.03 5.00 1.97
CA LEU A 683 11.63 6.31 2.24
C LEU A 683 13.17 6.25 2.13
N ILE A 684 13.81 5.25 2.74
CA ILE A 684 15.26 5.08 2.67
C ILE A 684 15.72 4.83 1.22
N ALA A 685 15.06 3.93 0.49
CA ALA A 685 15.35 3.69 -0.93
C ALA A 685 15.23 4.98 -1.77
N GLN A 686 14.17 5.76 -1.53
CA GLN A 686 13.97 7.05 -2.19
C GLN A 686 15.02 8.10 -1.79
N ILE A 687 15.56 8.11 -0.58
CA ILE A 687 16.65 9.03 -0.20
C ILE A 687 17.94 8.64 -0.94
N LEU A 688 18.22 7.34 -1.02
CA LEU A 688 19.46 6.78 -1.54
C LEU A 688 19.51 6.59 -3.06
N GLY A 689 18.39 6.70 -3.79
CA GLY A 689 18.43 6.42 -5.23
C GLY A 689 18.17 4.98 -5.63
N LEU A 690 17.67 4.16 -4.71
CA LEU A 690 17.48 2.73 -4.94
C LEU A 690 16.07 2.44 -5.48
N THR A 691 15.96 1.43 -6.34
CA THR A 691 14.67 0.80 -6.61
C THR A 691 14.27 -0.09 -5.43
N LEU A 692 12.97 -0.17 -5.12
CA LEU A 692 12.46 -1.01 -4.04
C LEU A 692 11.69 -2.21 -4.60
N ARG A 693 12.03 -3.40 -4.11
CA ARG A 693 11.27 -4.64 -4.31
C ARG A 693 10.88 -5.22 -2.96
N VAL A 694 9.72 -5.86 -2.86
CA VAL A 694 9.19 -6.39 -1.58
C VAL A 694 8.75 -7.82 -1.76
N ARG A 695 9.07 -8.68 -0.78
CA ARG A 695 8.67 -10.09 -0.69
C ARG A 695 8.01 -10.33 0.66
N LEU A 696 6.92 -11.10 0.68
CA LEU A 696 6.24 -11.53 1.90
C LEU A 696 6.67 -12.96 2.24
N ARG A 697 6.86 -13.27 3.52
CA ARG A 697 7.23 -14.60 3.99
C ARG A 697 6.35 -15.03 5.16
N LEU A 698 5.86 -16.27 5.09
CA LEU A 698 4.95 -16.84 6.06
C LEU A 698 5.35 -18.28 6.42
N VAL A 699 5.80 -18.46 7.66
CA VAL A 699 6.00 -19.77 8.30
C VAL A 699 4.91 -19.93 9.35
N HIS A 700 3.84 -20.64 8.98
CA HIS A 700 2.60 -20.68 9.75
C HIS A 700 1.75 -21.93 9.46
N GLY A 701 0.78 -22.18 10.32
CA GLY A 701 -0.28 -23.18 10.16
C GLY A 701 -0.62 -23.88 11.45
N GLU A 702 0.33 -23.93 12.39
CA GLU A 702 0.26 -24.76 13.58
C GLU A 702 -0.87 -24.30 14.52
N SER A 703 -1.07 -22.98 14.67
CA SER A 703 -2.20 -22.44 15.44
C SER A 703 -3.56 -22.59 14.73
N ASN A 704 -3.57 -23.00 13.46
CA ASN A 704 -4.77 -23.25 12.66
C ASN A 704 -4.98 -24.73 12.35
N VAL A 705 -4.32 -25.64 13.07
CA VAL A 705 -4.32 -27.08 12.80
C VAL A 705 -5.71 -27.69 12.53
N ASN A 706 -6.75 -27.15 13.19
CA ASN A 706 -8.14 -27.61 13.10
C ASN A 706 -9.04 -26.76 12.17
N SER A 707 -8.49 -25.74 11.49
CA SER A 707 -9.26 -24.95 10.54
C SER A 707 -9.55 -25.76 9.27
N ASP A 708 -10.67 -25.44 8.61
CA ASP A 708 -11.03 -26.06 7.35
C ASP A 708 -10.13 -25.57 6.20
N LEU A 709 -10.08 -26.39 5.13
CA LEU A 709 -9.25 -26.14 3.96
C LEU A 709 -9.58 -24.80 3.30
N ALA A 710 -10.87 -24.54 3.09
CA ALA A 710 -11.34 -23.40 2.30
C ALA A 710 -11.04 -22.08 3.03
N TYR A 711 -11.28 -22.05 4.33
CA TYR A 711 -10.94 -20.94 5.20
C TYR A 711 -9.44 -20.63 5.15
N TYR A 712 -8.58 -21.59 5.49
CA TYR A 712 -7.15 -21.30 5.58
C TYR A 712 -6.54 -20.91 4.23
N LYS A 713 -6.96 -21.59 3.13
CA LYS A 713 -6.57 -21.20 1.76
C LYS A 713 -7.01 -19.78 1.45
N GLY A 714 -8.26 -19.44 1.75
CA GLY A 714 -8.81 -18.10 1.56
C GLY A 714 -8.04 -17.04 2.34
N GLN A 715 -7.62 -17.33 3.58
CA GLN A 715 -6.81 -16.43 4.40
C GLN A 715 -5.41 -16.18 3.81
N LEU A 716 -4.77 -17.19 3.22
CA LEU A 716 -3.48 -17.03 2.52
C LEU A 716 -3.61 -16.10 1.31
N VAL A 717 -4.64 -16.30 0.48
CA VAL A 717 -4.89 -15.47 -0.70
C VAL A 717 -5.21 -14.03 -0.28
N LEU A 718 -6.08 -13.87 0.72
CA LEU A 718 -6.47 -12.56 1.25
C LEU A 718 -5.27 -11.78 1.80
N MET A 719 -4.38 -12.45 2.54
CA MET A 719 -3.15 -11.84 3.06
C MET A 719 -2.24 -11.37 1.92
N GLN A 720 -2.02 -12.19 0.90
CA GLN A 720 -1.18 -11.84 -0.25
C GLN A 720 -1.77 -10.68 -1.05
N ASP A 721 -3.07 -10.70 -1.33
CA ASP A 721 -3.78 -9.64 -2.07
C ASP A 721 -3.69 -8.30 -1.32
N ARG A 722 -4.05 -8.30 -0.03
CA ARG A 722 -4.07 -7.07 0.80
C ARG A 722 -2.68 -6.51 0.99
N PHE A 723 -1.70 -7.36 1.31
CA PHE A 723 -0.33 -6.88 1.52
C PHE A 723 0.24 -6.29 0.22
N GLN A 724 0.02 -6.93 -0.92
CA GLN A 724 0.42 -6.38 -2.22
C GLN A 724 -0.25 -5.03 -2.50
N ALA A 725 -1.56 -4.89 -2.25
CA ALA A 725 -2.26 -3.63 -2.44
C ALA A 725 -1.65 -2.50 -1.59
N ARG A 726 -1.32 -2.79 -0.33
CA ARG A 726 -0.67 -1.83 0.57
C ARG A 726 0.74 -1.47 0.12
N VAL A 727 1.55 -2.45 -0.33
CA VAL A 727 2.87 -2.18 -0.90
C VAL A 727 2.77 -1.28 -2.14
N ARG A 728 1.87 -1.57 -3.08
CA ARG A 728 1.66 -0.75 -4.29
C ARG A 728 1.28 0.68 -3.96
N ALA A 729 0.43 0.88 -2.96
CA ALA A 729 0.08 2.21 -2.47
C ALA A 729 1.33 2.93 -1.92
N VAL A 730 2.08 2.28 -1.03
CA VAL A 730 3.29 2.83 -0.41
C VAL A 730 4.35 3.20 -1.44
N THR A 731 4.62 2.32 -2.40
CA THR A 731 5.67 2.54 -3.41
C THR A 731 5.23 3.43 -4.56
N GLY A 732 3.92 3.66 -4.72
CA GLY A 732 3.37 4.33 -5.90
C GLY A 732 3.61 3.55 -7.20
N ASN A 733 3.98 2.27 -7.13
CA ASN A 733 4.22 1.41 -8.28
C ASN A 733 3.05 0.40 -8.42
N PRO A 734 2.05 0.66 -9.28
CA PRO A 734 0.90 -0.24 -9.42
C PRO A 734 1.26 -1.59 -10.05
N LEU A 735 2.43 -1.70 -10.70
CA LEU A 735 2.90 -2.93 -11.35
C LEU A 735 3.74 -3.81 -10.42
N GLN A 736 4.06 -3.35 -9.21
CA GLN A 736 4.86 -4.14 -8.28
C GLN A 736 4.11 -5.43 -7.89
N VAL A 737 4.75 -6.57 -8.12
CA VAL A 737 4.28 -7.89 -7.67
C VAL A 737 4.97 -8.20 -6.35
N VAL A 738 4.18 -8.65 -5.36
CA VAL A 738 4.71 -9.07 -4.05
C VAL A 738 4.51 -10.57 -3.91
N PRO A 739 5.52 -11.40 -4.21
CA PRO A 739 5.44 -12.84 -3.99
C PRO A 739 5.39 -13.14 -2.50
N MET A 740 4.52 -14.07 -2.12
CA MET A 740 4.43 -14.61 -0.76
C MET A 740 5.03 -16.02 -0.72
N PHE A 741 6.18 -16.15 -0.05
CA PHE A 741 6.86 -17.43 0.16
C PHE A 741 6.36 -18.09 1.44
N ILE A 742 5.83 -19.30 1.31
CA ILE A 742 5.30 -20.08 2.43
C ILE A 742 6.05 -21.41 2.55
N CYS A 743 6.19 -21.95 3.76
CA CYS A 743 6.62 -23.33 3.97
C CYS A 743 5.47 -24.18 4.53
N GLN A 744 5.47 -25.47 4.24
CA GLN A 744 4.35 -26.32 4.64
C GLN A 744 4.37 -26.59 6.15
N MET A 745 3.21 -26.66 6.78
CA MET A 745 3.09 -27.17 8.14
C MET A 745 3.33 -28.69 8.16
N ASN A 746 4.12 -29.19 9.13
CA ASN A 746 4.41 -30.62 9.30
C ASN A 746 4.39 -31.09 10.77
N SER A 747 3.76 -30.33 11.65
CA SER A 747 3.77 -30.54 13.11
C SER A 747 2.37 -30.74 13.72
N TRP A 748 1.35 -30.98 12.90
CA TRP A 748 -0.05 -31.08 13.37
C TRP A 748 -0.32 -32.25 14.32
N THR A 749 0.50 -33.30 14.26
CA THR A 749 0.34 -34.50 15.10
C THR A 749 0.39 -34.20 16.58
N ARG A 750 1.13 -33.14 16.97
CA ARG A 750 1.18 -32.66 18.34
C ARG A 750 -0.16 -32.10 18.85
N SER A 751 -1.04 -31.66 17.96
CA SER A 751 -2.32 -31.05 18.31
C SER A 751 -3.44 -32.08 18.48
N GLY A 752 -3.09 -33.35 18.75
CA GLY A 752 -4.07 -34.42 18.98
C GLY A 752 -4.81 -34.86 17.72
N THR A 753 -4.24 -34.66 16.53
CA THR A 753 -4.84 -35.11 15.26
C THR A 753 -3.84 -35.83 14.36
N ILE A 754 -4.28 -36.90 13.70
CA ILE A 754 -3.44 -37.63 12.73
C ILE A 754 -3.44 -37.00 11.32
N ARG A 755 -4.37 -36.07 11.04
CA ARG A 755 -4.52 -35.37 9.76
C ARG A 755 -4.84 -33.89 9.97
N SER A 756 -4.41 -33.04 9.04
CA SER A 756 -4.81 -31.63 9.01
C SER A 756 -5.10 -31.18 7.58
N ALA A 757 -6.05 -30.26 7.43
CA ALA A 757 -6.38 -29.63 6.16
C ALA A 757 -5.38 -28.53 5.75
N ILE A 758 -4.56 -28.05 6.68
CA ILE A 758 -3.68 -26.91 6.49
C ILE A 758 -2.56 -27.16 5.45
N PRO A 759 -1.85 -28.30 5.44
CA PRO A 759 -0.85 -28.59 4.40
C PRO A 759 -1.48 -28.63 3.01
N LEU A 760 -2.73 -29.12 2.91
CA LEU A 760 -3.51 -29.13 1.66
C LEU A 760 -3.89 -27.73 1.23
N ALA A 761 -4.33 -26.88 2.15
CA ALA A 761 -4.63 -25.48 1.87
C ALA A 761 -3.40 -24.72 1.35
N GLN A 762 -2.22 -24.95 1.96
CA GLN A 762 -0.96 -24.35 1.52
C GLN A 762 -0.54 -24.83 0.13
N HIS A 763 -0.68 -26.13 -0.14
CA HIS A 763 -0.38 -26.72 -1.45
C HIS A 763 -1.32 -26.17 -2.54
N GLN A 764 -2.63 -26.19 -2.30
CA GLN A 764 -3.62 -25.66 -3.25
C GLN A 764 -3.48 -24.15 -3.48
N ALA A 765 -3.22 -23.36 -2.42
CA ALA A 765 -2.99 -21.93 -2.57
C ALA A 765 -1.84 -21.64 -3.55
N ALA A 766 -0.75 -22.40 -3.47
CA ALA A 766 0.40 -22.25 -4.36
C ALA A 766 0.12 -22.72 -5.80
N LEU A 767 -0.62 -23.82 -5.98
CA LEU A 767 -1.00 -24.30 -7.31
C LEU A 767 -1.97 -23.36 -8.03
N GLU A 768 -2.91 -22.78 -7.30
CA GLU A 768 -3.95 -21.89 -7.86
C GLU A 768 -3.44 -20.45 -8.08
N ASN A 769 -2.33 -20.05 -7.45
CA ASN A 769 -1.77 -18.70 -7.52
C ASN A 769 -0.27 -18.70 -7.87
N PRO A 770 0.13 -19.30 -9.01
CA PRO A 770 1.54 -19.46 -9.37
C PRO A 770 2.23 -18.09 -9.50
N GLY A 771 3.45 -18.00 -8.99
CA GLY A 771 4.24 -16.76 -8.94
C GLY A 771 3.78 -15.73 -7.89
N ARG A 772 2.58 -15.87 -7.32
CA ARG A 772 2.08 -15.01 -6.23
C ARG A 772 2.18 -15.67 -4.87
N ILE A 773 1.82 -16.95 -4.75
CA ILE A 773 1.97 -17.76 -3.55
C ILE A 773 2.90 -18.93 -3.87
N ILE A 774 4.03 -19.00 -3.18
CA ILE A 774 5.11 -19.92 -3.50
C ILE A 774 5.35 -20.83 -2.31
N LEU A 775 4.98 -22.11 -2.44
CA LEU A 775 5.26 -23.13 -1.44
C LEU A 775 6.70 -23.65 -1.61
N VAL A 776 7.62 -23.18 -0.76
CA VAL A 776 9.06 -23.46 -0.90
C VAL A 776 9.39 -24.95 -0.68
N GLY A 777 8.56 -25.62 0.13
CA GLY A 777 8.54 -27.06 0.36
C GLY A 777 8.14 -27.38 1.80
N SER A 778 8.41 -28.62 2.22
CA SER A 778 8.14 -29.10 3.58
C SER A 778 9.33 -28.90 4.51
N LYS A 779 9.05 -28.79 5.82
CA LYS A 779 10.08 -28.60 6.87
C LYS A 779 10.24 -29.80 7.80
N TYR A 780 9.67 -30.97 7.49
CA TYR A 780 9.81 -32.15 8.36
C TYR A 780 11.24 -32.71 8.40
N ALA A 781 12.05 -32.48 7.37
CA ALA A 781 13.43 -32.98 7.31
C ALA A 781 14.40 -32.20 8.20
N PHE A 782 13.96 -31.08 8.77
CA PHE A 782 14.81 -30.22 9.58
C PHE A 782 14.84 -30.66 11.04
N PRO A 783 15.91 -30.34 11.79
CA PRO A 783 15.96 -30.62 13.22
C PRO A 783 14.96 -29.77 14.02
N TYR A 784 14.24 -30.41 14.94
CA TYR A 784 13.30 -29.76 15.86
C TYR A 784 13.85 -29.73 17.29
N ALA A 785 13.63 -28.61 17.98
CA ALA A 785 13.99 -28.43 19.39
C ALA A 785 12.93 -29.03 20.33
N ASP A 786 11.68 -29.02 19.89
CA ASP A 786 10.55 -29.61 20.59
C ASP A 786 9.59 -30.27 19.59
N THR A 787 8.33 -30.47 19.97
CA THR A 787 7.35 -31.14 19.11
C THR A 787 6.91 -30.34 17.88
N GLN A 788 7.23 -29.04 17.80
CA GLN A 788 6.76 -28.12 16.75
C GLN A 788 7.77 -27.08 16.29
N HIS A 789 8.74 -26.68 17.13
CA HIS A 789 9.71 -25.63 16.84
C HIS A 789 11.03 -26.20 16.32
N LEU A 790 11.63 -25.50 15.36
CA LEU A 790 12.93 -25.86 14.81
C LEU A 790 14.06 -25.52 15.81
N THR A 791 15.17 -26.26 15.74
CA THR A 791 16.42 -25.80 16.36
C THR A 791 17.03 -24.67 15.52
N SER A 792 18.09 -24.02 16.01
CA SER A 792 18.85 -23.02 15.23
C SER A 792 19.39 -23.58 13.90
N VAL A 793 19.80 -24.85 13.88
CA VAL A 793 20.19 -25.54 12.63
C VAL A 793 18.97 -25.72 11.72
N GLY A 794 17.82 -26.07 12.29
CA GLY A 794 16.56 -26.18 11.55
C GLY A 794 16.10 -24.85 10.94
N TYR A 795 16.23 -23.74 11.66
CA TYR A 795 15.92 -22.40 11.13
C TYR A 795 16.85 -22.01 9.99
N ASN A 796 18.15 -22.31 10.08
CA ASN A 796 19.09 -22.07 8.99
C ASN A 796 18.76 -22.91 7.74
N LYS A 797 18.41 -24.20 7.91
CA LYS A 797 17.99 -25.04 6.78
C LYS A 797 16.69 -24.55 6.14
N ASN A 798 15.72 -24.11 6.96
CA ASN A 798 14.49 -23.49 6.47
C ASN A 798 14.79 -22.19 5.69
N GLY A 799 15.67 -21.34 6.22
CA GLY A 799 16.09 -20.10 5.56
C GLY A 799 16.83 -20.36 4.24
N ALA A 800 17.73 -21.34 4.21
CA ALA A 800 18.41 -21.76 2.97
C ALA A 800 17.41 -22.27 1.92
N GLN A 801 16.38 -23.04 2.30
CA GLN A 801 15.33 -23.47 1.38
C GLN A 801 14.52 -22.28 0.84
N HIS A 802 14.13 -21.35 1.72
CA HIS A 802 13.46 -20.11 1.33
C HIS A 802 14.35 -19.26 0.39
N GLY A 803 15.65 -19.17 0.66
CA GLY A 803 16.63 -18.46 -0.15
C GLY A 803 16.81 -19.09 -1.53
N TYR A 804 16.95 -20.42 -1.60
CA TYR A 804 17.03 -21.16 -2.87
C TYR A 804 15.81 -20.93 -3.76
N VAL A 805 14.61 -21.02 -3.21
CA VAL A 805 13.38 -20.79 -3.98
C VAL A 805 13.21 -19.31 -4.35
N SER A 806 13.74 -18.39 -3.54
CA SER A 806 13.79 -16.96 -3.89
C SER A 806 14.73 -16.71 -5.07
N ASP A 807 15.90 -17.35 -5.11
CA ASP A 807 16.84 -17.28 -6.23
C ASP A 807 16.23 -17.86 -7.51
N LEU A 808 15.53 -18.99 -7.41
CA LEU A 808 14.77 -19.55 -8.54
C LEU A 808 13.71 -18.56 -9.05
N TYR A 809 12.93 -17.96 -8.14
CA TYR A 809 11.91 -16.97 -8.51
C TYR A 809 12.54 -15.77 -9.23
N ASP A 810 13.60 -15.19 -8.66
CA ASP A 810 14.27 -14.00 -9.18
C ASP A 810 14.90 -14.25 -10.56
N LYS A 811 15.26 -15.51 -10.87
CA LYS A 811 15.77 -15.95 -12.18
C LYS A 811 14.69 -16.42 -13.15
N GLY A 812 13.40 -16.32 -12.79
CA GLY A 812 12.29 -16.81 -13.61
C GLY A 812 12.22 -18.33 -13.75
N GLY A 813 12.81 -19.06 -12.80
CA GLY A 813 12.84 -20.51 -12.75
C GLY A 813 11.53 -21.13 -12.25
N ASN A 814 11.48 -22.47 -12.24
CA ASN A 814 10.30 -23.21 -11.79
C ASN A 814 10.23 -23.26 -10.24
N THR A 815 9.33 -22.46 -9.66
CA THR A 815 9.11 -22.36 -8.21
C THR A 815 7.94 -23.22 -7.72
N MET A 816 7.41 -24.12 -8.54
CA MET A 816 6.30 -24.98 -8.15
C MET A 816 6.68 -25.88 -6.95
N PRO A 817 5.68 -26.31 -6.15
CA PRO A 817 5.94 -27.21 -5.03
C PRO A 817 6.48 -28.57 -5.53
N PRO A 818 7.34 -29.25 -4.75
CA PRO A 818 7.71 -30.63 -5.01
C PRO A 818 6.54 -31.55 -4.66
N ASP A 819 5.74 -31.93 -5.65
CA ASP A 819 4.53 -32.74 -5.51
C ASP A 819 4.42 -33.82 -6.60
N ALA A 820 3.48 -34.76 -6.43
CA ALA A 820 3.06 -35.66 -7.48
C ALA A 820 2.16 -34.92 -8.47
N VAL A 821 2.33 -35.21 -9.76
CA VAL A 821 1.53 -34.62 -10.85
C VAL A 821 0.70 -35.65 -11.60
N SER A 822 0.98 -36.93 -11.43
CA SER A 822 0.17 -38.02 -11.97
C SER A 822 0.25 -39.26 -11.08
N ALA A 823 -0.86 -39.99 -11.00
CA ALA A 823 -0.93 -41.33 -10.41
C ALA A 823 -1.82 -42.21 -11.30
N VAL A 824 -1.26 -43.30 -11.83
CA VAL A 824 -1.92 -44.17 -12.80
C VAL A 824 -1.84 -45.62 -12.34
N VAL A 825 -2.98 -46.32 -12.37
CA VAL A 825 -3.06 -47.76 -12.10
C VAL A 825 -3.30 -48.51 -13.40
N THR A 826 -2.50 -49.55 -13.64
CA THR A 826 -2.74 -50.55 -14.71
C THR A 826 -2.76 -51.93 -14.07
N GLY A 827 -3.92 -52.57 -14.04
CA GLY A 827 -4.14 -53.80 -13.28
C GLY A 827 -3.91 -53.58 -11.78
N THR A 828 -2.80 -54.10 -11.26
CA THR A 828 -2.39 -53.93 -9.86
C THR A 828 -1.10 -53.11 -9.69
N SER A 829 -0.55 -52.57 -10.78
CA SER A 829 0.63 -51.69 -10.73
C SER A 829 0.18 -50.23 -10.63
N LEU A 830 0.67 -49.51 -9.62
CA LEU A 830 0.46 -48.08 -9.42
C LEU A 830 1.75 -47.33 -9.78
N ALA A 831 1.71 -46.43 -10.77
CA ALA A 831 2.79 -45.53 -11.11
C ALA A 831 2.48 -44.10 -10.64
N ILE A 832 3.37 -43.52 -9.83
CA ILE A 832 3.30 -42.14 -9.35
C ILE A 832 4.40 -41.33 -10.02
N THR A 833 4.06 -40.26 -10.73
CA THR A 833 5.03 -39.36 -11.35
C THR A 833 5.06 -38.01 -10.62
N PHE A 834 6.25 -37.60 -10.20
CA PHE A 834 6.51 -36.35 -9.50
C PHE A 834 6.86 -35.21 -10.45
N ARG A 835 6.62 -33.96 -10.05
CA ARG A 835 6.81 -32.76 -10.88
C ARG A 835 8.24 -32.63 -11.43
N ASP A 836 8.39 -32.04 -12.60
CA ASP A 836 9.72 -31.70 -13.11
C ASP A 836 10.22 -30.42 -12.41
N LEU A 837 11.26 -30.55 -11.60
CA LEU A 837 11.84 -29.45 -10.82
C LEU A 837 13.36 -29.49 -10.96
N PRO A 838 14.04 -28.32 -10.80
CA PRO A 838 15.50 -28.30 -10.76
C PRO A 838 16.05 -29.23 -9.67
N GLY A 839 17.07 -30.01 -10.02
CA GLY A 839 17.69 -30.99 -9.15
C GLY A 839 17.39 -32.44 -9.54
N THR A 840 17.87 -33.38 -8.73
CA THR A 840 17.72 -34.83 -8.98
C THR A 840 16.68 -35.43 -8.04
N PHE A 841 15.64 -36.05 -8.59
CA PHE A 841 14.62 -36.76 -7.81
C PHE A 841 15.13 -38.10 -7.28
N GLN A 842 14.82 -38.41 -6.01
CA GLN A 842 15.15 -39.70 -5.39
C GLN A 842 14.29 -40.02 -4.16
N ILE A 843 14.39 -41.27 -3.71
CA ILE A 843 13.85 -41.74 -2.43
C ILE A 843 14.97 -41.72 -1.38
N ASP A 844 14.80 -40.93 -0.33
CA ASP A 844 15.70 -40.77 0.79
C ASP A 844 15.15 -41.47 2.05
N ARG A 845 15.57 -42.72 2.22
CA ARG A 845 15.32 -43.52 3.43
C ARG A 845 16.49 -43.47 4.42
N THR A 846 17.53 -42.72 4.11
CA THR A 846 18.73 -42.60 4.94
C THR A 846 18.54 -41.50 5.97
N ASN A 847 18.05 -40.35 5.55
CA ASN A 847 17.85 -39.20 6.44
C ASN A 847 16.40 -39.12 6.94
N ILE A 848 15.45 -39.73 6.24
CA ILE A 848 14.04 -39.80 6.65
C ILE A 848 13.70 -41.25 7.00
N VAL A 849 13.20 -41.46 8.21
CA VAL A 849 12.67 -42.77 8.60
C VAL A 849 11.37 -43.00 7.84
N ASP A 850 11.25 -44.09 7.08
CA ASP A 850 10.03 -44.38 6.33
C ASP A 850 8.79 -44.44 7.27
N PRO A 851 7.77 -43.57 7.08
CA PRO A 851 6.52 -43.63 7.86
C PRO A 851 5.60 -44.78 7.43
N GLY A 852 6.01 -45.57 6.44
CA GLY A 852 5.27 -46.63 5.80
C GLY A 852 5.00 -46.28 4.34
N ASN A 853 5.45 -47.16 3.41
CA ASN A 853 5.30 -46.99 1.97
C ASN A 853 5.74 -45.60 1.47
N ASP A 854 6.85 -45.08 2.02
CA ASP A 854 7.42 -43.76 1.72
C ASP A 854 6.48 -42.58 2.02
N GLY A 855 5.43 -42.81 2.82
CA GLY A 855 4.39 -41.84 3.13
C GLY A 855 3.20 -41.85 2.16
N VAL A 856 3.05 -42.89 1.32
CA VAL A 856 1.94 -43.04 0.37
C VAL A 856 0.83 -43.90 0.97
N VAL A 857 -0.41 -43.41 0.92
CA VAL A 857 -1.61 -44.10 1.38
C VAL A 857 -2.67 -44.10 0.28
N TRP A 858 -3.21 -45.28 -0.04
CA TRP A 858 -4.35 -45.45 -0.96
C TRP A 858 -5.68 -45.10 -0.28
N GLY A 859 -6.58 -44.48 -1.03
CA GLY A 859 -7.97 -44.28 -0.62
C GLY A 859 -8.93 -44.25 -1.81
N ASP A 860 -10.20 -44.49 -1.54
CA ASP A 860 -11.34 -44.37 -2.45
C ASP A 860 -12.61 -44.08 -1.64
N ASP A 861 -13.79 -44.08 -2.27
CA ASP A 861 -15.09 -43.88 -1.62
C ASP A 861 -15.55 -45.07 -0.73
N LYS A 862 -14.69 -46.08 -0.53
CA LYS A 862 -14.96 -47.28 0.27
C LYS A 862 -16.15 -48.11 -0.22
N ASN A 863 -16.39 -48.11 -1.53
CA ASN A 863 -17.46 -48.86 -2.18
C ASN A 863 -16.95 -49.99 -3.10
N GLY A 864 -15.63 -50.25 -3.09
CA GLY A 864 -15.00 -51.29 -3.90
C GLY A 864 -14.25 -52.34 -3.10
N SER A 865 -13.35 -53.06 -3.77
CA SER A 865 -12.41 -54.00 -3.18
C SER A 865 -11.51 -53.31 -2.15
N VAL A 866 -11.16 -54.01 -1.07
CA VAL A 866 -10.15 -53.52 -0.12
C VAL A 866 -8.79 -53.57 -0.81
N VAL A 867 -8.23 -52.39 -1.09
CA VAL A 867 -6.92 -52.23 -1.73
C VAL A 867 -5.95 -51.56 -0.76
N SER A 868 -4.71 -52.05 -0.75
CA SER A 868 -3.57 -51.46 -0.04
C SER A 868 -2.32 -51.53 -0.90
N LEU A 869 -1.33 -50.69 -0.58
CA LEU A 869 0.01 -50.83 -1.15
C LEU A 869 0.70 -52.02 -0.49
N VAL A 870 1.30 -52.90 -1.29
CA VAL A 870 2.13 -54.00 -0.80
C VAL A 870 3.40 -53.41 -0.18
N GLN A 871 3.65 -53.74 1.08
CA GLN A 871 4.78 -53.21 1.83
C GLN A 871 6.11 -53.52 1.12
N GLY A 872 6.97 -52.50 0.99
CA GLY A 872 8.30 -52.65 0.37
C GLY A 872 8.28 -52.81 -1.15
N SER A 873 7.12 -52.67 -1.82
CA SER A 873 7.00 -52.83 -3.28
C SER A 873 7.46 -51.63 -4.11
N ALA A 874 7.91 -50.55 -3.47
CA ALA A 874 8.33 -49.33 -4.16
C ALA A 874 9.55 -49.61 -5.07
N VAL A 875 9.41 -49.34 -6.36
CA VAL A 875 10.50 -49.39 -7.34
C VAL A 875 10.67 -48.02 -7.98
N HIS A 876 11.86 -47.45 -7.82
CA HIS A 876 12.29 -46.20 -8.45
C HIS A 876 13.47 -46.49 -9.38
N VAL A 877 13.37 -46.03 -10.62
CA VAL A 877 14.48 -46.09 -11.58
C VAL A 877 15.24 -44.77 -11.52
N ALA A 878 16.53 -44.83 -11.20
CA ALA A 878 17.40 -43.64 -11.14
C ALA A 878 17.34 -42.85 -12.46
N GLY A 879 17.32 -41.52 -12.35
CA GLY A 879 17.14 -40.62 -13.49
C GLY A 879 15.68 -40.44 -13.94
N THR A 880 14.73 -41.13 -13.33
CA THR A 880 13.29 -40.91 -13.54
C THR A 880 12.65 -40.21 -12.35
N ARG A 881 11.48 -39.60 -12.58
CA ARG A 881 10.61 -39.00 -11.55
C ARG A 881 9.41 -39.89 -11.21
N THR A 882 9.50 -41.17 -11.54
CA THR A 882 8.38 -42.11 -11.39
C THR A 882 8.74 -43.18 -10.38
N VAL A 883 7.84 -43.39 -9.41
CA VAL A 883 7.93 -44.48 -8.44
C VAL A 883 6.73 -45.39 -8.70
N THR A 884 7.02 -46.69 -8.82
CA THR A 884 5.99 -47.71 -9.03
C THR A 884 5.78 -48.50 -7.74
N TYR A 885 4.53 -48.83 -7.45
CA TYR A 885 4.10 -49.62 -6.31
C TYR A 885 3.23 -50.79 -6.80
N GLN A 886 3.22 -51.85 -6.01
CA GLN A 886 2.30 -52.96 -6.20
C GLN A 886 1.08 -52.77 -5.29
N LEU A 887 -0.12 -52.86 -5.84
CA LEU A 887 -1.37 -52.92 -5.09
C LEU A 887 -1.73 -54.37 -4.75
N SER A 888 -2.41 -54.58 -3.63
CA SER A 888 -2.82 -55.90 -3.15
C SER A 888 -3.92 -56.56 -3.99
N ALA A 889 -4.70 -55.76 -4.72
CA ALA A 889 -5.75 -56.20 -5.63
C ALA A 889 -6.03 -55.13 -6.69
N VAL A 890 -6.79 -55.48 -7.73
CA VAL A 890 -7.28 -54.52 -8.72
C VAL A 890 -8.32 -53.62 -8.04
N PRO A 891 -8.17 -52.29 -8.06
CA PRO A 891 -9.15 -51.39 -7.46
C PRO A 891 -10.47 -51.39 -8.23
N THR A 892 -11.57 -51.53 -7.49
CA THR A 892 -12.93 -51.40 -8.04
C THR A 892 -13.73 -50.25 -7.42
N GLY A 893 -13.16 -49.53 -6.46
CA GLY A 893 -13.79 -48.39 -5.79
C GLY A 893 -13.84 -47.14 -6.67
N THR A 894 -14.81 -46.26 -6.40
CA THR A 894 -14.95 -44.98 -7.13
C THR A 894 -14.09 -43.89 -6.50
N ASN A 895 -13.73 -42.89 -7.34
CA ASN A 895 -12.91 -41.73 -6.96
C ASN A 895 -11.60 -42.10 -6.22
N PRO A 896 -10.78 -43.01 -6.78
CA PRO A 896 -9.53 -43.39 -6.12
C PRO A 896 -8.56 -42.20 -6.03
N PHE A 897 -7.83 -42.11 -4.93
CA PHE A 897 -6.84 -41.08 -4.66
C PHE A 897 -5.66 -41.63 -3.85
N LEU A 898 -4.56 -40.89 -3.87
CA LEU A 898 -3.44 -41.08 -2.94
C LEU A 898 -3.37 -39.91 -1.97
N GLU A 899 -3.15 -40.23 -0.69
CA GLU A 899 -2.62 -39.29 0.28
C GLU A 899 -1.10 -39.48 0.35
N ILE A 900 -0.34 -38.41 0.12
CA ILE A 900 1.12 -38.44 0.17
C ILE A 900 1.55 -37.52 1.32
N GLY A 901 2.18 -38.08 2.36
CA GLY A 901 2.70 -37.33 3.52
C GLY A 901 1.66 -36.73 4.47
N LEU A 902 0.37 -37.06 4.32
CA LEU A 902 -0.73 -36.50 5.14
C LEU A 902 -1.07 -37.33 6.38
N LEU A 903 -0.65 -38.59 6.43
CA LEU A 903 -0.90 -39.45 7.58
C LEU A 903 0.22 -39.26 8.60
N GLY A 904 -0.15 -38.82 9.80
CA GLY A 904 0.73 -38.78 10.95
C GLY A 904 0.39 -39.83 12.00
N VAL A 905 1.24 -39.92 13.03
CA VAL A 905 0.98 -40.69 14.26
C VAL A 905 0.50 -39.73 15.34
N LEU A 906 -0.56 -40.11 16.06
CA LEU A 906 -1.16 -39.26 17.09
C LEU A 906 -0.10 -38.87 18.14
N ASP A 907 -0.04 -37.58 18.50
CA ASP A 907 0.88 -36.98 19.47
C ASP A 907 2.37 -37.12 19.16
N ALA A 908 2.73 -37.65 17.98
CA ALA A 908 4.11 -37.80 17.58
C ALA A 908 4.77 -36.42 17.33
N PRO A 909 6.01 -36.20 17.80
CA PRO A 909 6.77 -35.00 17.49
C PRO A 909 6.97 -34.82 15.98
N ALA A 910 7.02 -33.57 15.52
CA ALA A 910 7.47 -33.25 14.18
C ALA A 910 8.92 -33.69 13.93
N GLY A 911 9.31 -33.82 12.67
CA GLY A 911 10.68 -34.15 12.28
C GLY A 911 10.80 -35.40 11.42
N ALA A 912 12.04 -35.70 11.03
CA ALA A 912 12.38 -36.73 10.05
C ALA A 912 12.11 -38.18 10.50
N ALA A 913 11.89 -38.39 11.82
CA ALA A 913 11.75 -39.72 12.41
C ALA A 913 10.31 -40.10 12.81
N THR A 914 9.51 -39.14 13.28
CA THR A 914 8.24 -39.43 13.97
C THR A 914 7.03 -38.70 13.40
N GLY A 915 7.21 -37.52 12.81
CA GLY A 915 6.11 -36.68 12.32
C GLY A 915 5.59 -37.07 10.93
N PRO A 916 4.55 -36.40 10.42
CA PRO A 916 4.11 -36.56 9.04
C PRO A 916 5.19 -36.17 8.04
N ARG A 917 5.48 -37.06 7.10
CA ARG A 917 6.64 -36.96 6.19
C ARG A 917 6.48 -37.84 4.96
N THR A 918 7.35 -37.63 3.98
CA THR A 918 7.56 -38.54 2.84
C THR A 918 9.05 -38.81 2.68
N CYS A 919 9.40 -39.91 2.02
CA CYS A 919 10.80 -40.18 1.67
C CYS A 919 11.23 -39.54 0.35
N PHE A 920 10.38 -38.79 -0.35
CA PHE A 920 10.71 -38.25 -1.67
C PHE A 920 11.36 -36.87 -1.57
N ARG A 921 12.43 -36.65 -2.34
CA ARG A 921 13.13 -35.36 -2.38
C ARG A 921 13.73 -35.05 -3.75
N TYR A 922 14.06 -33.77 -3.93
CA TYR A 922 14.91 -33.27 -5.00
C TYR A 922 16.21 -32.75 -4.40
N ASP A 923 17.35 -33.30 -4.83
CA ASP A 923 18.66 -32.75 -4.49
C ASP A 923 18.92 -31.55 -5.39
N THR A 924 19.06 -30.37 -4.79
CA THR A 924 19.16 -29.12 -5.56
C THR A 924 20.56 -28.91 -6.14
N GLY A 925 21.56 -29.66 -5.67
CA GLY A 925 22.98 -29.44 -5.95
C GLY A 925 23.58 -28.24 -5.22
N GLU A 926 22.79 -27.58 -4.37
CA GLU A 926 23.19 -26.41 -3.60
C GLU A 926 23.52 -26.80 -2.15
N LEU A 927 24.24 -25.92 -1.46
CA LEU A 927 24.61 -26.09 -0.06
C LEU A 927 23.91 -25.03 0.81
N ASP A 928 23.62 -25.37 2.06
CA ASP A 928 23.33 -24.38 3.09
C ASP A 928 24.61 -23.65 3.54
N ARG A 929 24.48 -22.68 4.44
CA ARG A 929 25.61 -21.86 4.91
C ARG A 929 26.70 -22.64 5.65
N PHE A 930 26.37 -23.83 6.15
CA PHE A 930 27.28 -24.69 6.89
C PHE A 930 27.94 -25.72 5.97
N GLY A 931 27.68 -25.65 4.66
CA GLY A 931 28.24 -26.56 3.67
C GLY A 931 27.47 -27.87 3.53
N GLU A 932 26.29 -27.99 4.15
CA GLU A 932 25.48 -29.20 4.06
C GLU A 932 24.62 -29.20 2.80
N PRO A 933 24.40 -30.36 2.14
CA PRO A 933 23.53 -30.45 0.98
C PRO A 933 22.11 -29.96 1.27
N LEU A 934 21.59 -29.12 0.37
CA LEU A 934 20.22 -28.65 0.40
C LEU A 934 19.35 -29.58 -0.46
N ALA A 935 18.25 -30.07 0.13
CA ALA A 935 17.25 -30.86 -0.58
C ALA A 935 15.86 -30.26 -0.39
N ARG A 936 15.01 -30.38 -1.40
CA ARG A 936 13.58 -30.04 -1.34
C ARG A 936 12.76 -31.32 -1.24
N TYR A 937 12.24 -31.57 -0.05
CA TYR A 937 11.37 -32.71 0.21
C TYR A 937 9.96 -32.47 -0.31
N VAL A 938 9.33 -33.56 -0.78
CA VAL A 938 7.98 -33.52 -1.33
C VAL A 938 6.97 -33.13 -0.25
N VAL A 939 6.11 -32.17 -0.60
CA VAL A 939 5.09 -31.63 0.28
C VAL A 939 3.95 -32.63 0.47
N ALA A 940 3.24 -32.54 1.60
CA ALA A 940 2.05 -33.33 1.85
C ALA A 940 0.90 -32.87 0.96
N HIS A 941 0.27 -33.78 0.21
CA HIS A 941 -0.80 -33.46 -0.74
C HIS A 941 -1.69 -34.67 -1.04
N LYS A 942 -2.80 -34.43 -1.73
CA LYS A 942 -3.64 -35.48 -2.33
C LYS A 942 -3.57 -35.40 -3.84
N ILE A 943 -3.64 -36.56 -4.49
CA ILE A 943 -3.70 -36.64 -5.95
C ILE A 943 -4.74 -37.69 -6.38
N PRO A 944 -5.62 -37.38 -7.35
CA PRO A 944 -6.53 -38.37 -7.92
C PRO A 944 -5.76 -39.45 -8.69
N VAL A 945 -6.28 -40.67 -8.69
CA VAL A 945 -5.71 -41.81 -9.41
C VAL A 945 -6.53 -42.07 -10.68
N THR A 946 -5.84 -42.24 -11.81
CA THR A 946 -6.45 -42.72 -13.05
C THR A 946 -6.30 -44.23 -13.15
N ILE A 947 -7.40 -44.96 -13.35
CA ILE A 947 -7.35 -46.42 -13.58
C ILE A 947 -7.44 -46.67 -15.08
N ASN A 948 -6.39 -47.25 -15.64
CA ASN A 948 -6.38 -47.76 -17.01
C ASN A 948 -6.93 -49.20 -17.00
N SER A 949 -8.00 -49.38 -17.77
CA SER A 949 -8.65 -50.68 -18.03
C SER A 949 -7.80 -51.61 -18.87
#